data_AF-A0A345UNT9-F1
#
_entry.id   AF-A0A345UNT9-F1
#
_cell.length_a   1.000
_cell.length_b   1.000
_cell.length_c   1.000
_cell.angle_alpha   90.00
_cell.angle_beta   90.00
_cell.angle_gamma   90.00
#
_symmetry.space_group_name_H-M   'P 1'
#
loop_
_entity.id
_entity.type
_entity.pdbx_description
1 polymer ?
#
loop_
_entity_poly.entity_id
_entity_poly.type
_entity_poly.pdbx_seq_one_letter_code
_entity_poly.pdbx_strand_id
1 'polypeptide(L)'
;MKTYKLIAAGLLTLCFSISLWHSEVFSSIPETTAEVTAQSAVQPDTTGKHRLVQLARERGMVRIGVTYNMEHSPERYLGGGQRNAQRQQIAQMHDAFVHELQNKRLNVNIGGKLETYPRIFLSVDEEALLYLYKSELVKSIDVVRRGQRFLSESTTLVGSQNANMLDIDGTGETIVIMDDGVDSSHGAFSGRVNVNNGACFSENDSSAGLSSLCPGGAETAFGFDAGEPCDDFDVECDHGTHVAGIAAGENGVAPGAEIVSFQVFSKTVPDACEDEEDENAPCLTWSDETLEQALDHLNTRPWLSDVTAINMSFGFIDEDTPFTQACDDENTTVTDLIADIFQGSQGAYVVAASGNEGFSNEAAFPACISSVISVGATDNNDEHWQQSNAASYLDLVAPGVDITSAMPGGGTTEKTGTSMAAPHVSGTLALISQAYPMLTPAQVQEKLYDNLEKVSGMQGQPRTDEYGRGRLNAYASVLDALEQNPSVTLIEQSQNISGTETYYNDEYIYVLPGATLNVNGTLNLNNAFLYVLGTLEGSGTINLIGVAEIIDEHGINNFTGTIGDGSDPPPPAYPTVSDTTFTQNTVLADTLMLTGVTTLDPGVTVTVAENNLIIIADTLQMNGSGSSISIFASSGELRLSEGIHVNGGRLVAHSEGEIDIEEEAMLQSTSLTIHSGGKAIIGDDADINTNGGNIVIDPGAELQVRDNVTFGLDSATLRIRGDAVIGDSFTFTNGHISTSSSSSLSIGNGAQLDFAETPAGMFTRGQGFEILGEFSILGNGTMQPYNNQSGGWHGLSLIGNGANGSSVSNAQISGSTHGVRLIGVQDINLSGTQITNHQTAGLFISGSDDINLYEIIVSGSENDGMVTNSVNHYSKFGKLGQSI
;
A
#
# COMPACT_ATOMS: atom_id res chain seq x y z
N MET A 1 61.32 -39.50 -37.04
CA MET A 1 61.04 -40.70 -37.87
C MET A 1 59.53 -40.81 -38.01
N LYS A 2 58.99 -41.19 -39.19
CA LYS A 2 57.58 -41.61 -39.44
C LYS A 2 56.48 -40.53 -39.25
N THR A 3 55.35 -40.47 -39.99
CA THR A 3 55.12 -40.70 -41.46
C THR A 3 53.74 -40.15 -41.92
N TYR A 4 53.73 -39.30 -42.96
CA TYR A 4 52.88 -39.35 -44.19
C TYR A 4 51.34 -39.08 -44.22
N LYS A 5 50.99 -37.98 -44.93
CA LYS A 5 50.26 -37.86 -46.23
C LYS A 5 48.72 -37.99 -46.42
N LEU A 6 48.22 -37.09 -47.30
CA LEU A 6 47.02 -37.12 -48.20
C LEU A 6 45.64 -36.97 -47.52
N ILE A 7 44.54 -36.50 -48.16
CA ILE A 7 44.08 -36.30 -49.58
C ILE A 7 43.46 -34.86 -49.69
N ALA A 8 43.76 -33.94 -50.63
CA ALA A 8 43.34 -33.77 -52.06
C ALA A 8 41.84 -33.45 -52.32
N ALA A 9 41.37 -32.65 -53.31
CA ALA A 9 41.98 -31.63 -54.19
C ALA A 9 40.93 -30.90 -55.11
N GLY A 10 41.30 -29.73 -55.66
CA GLY A 10 40.70 -29.10 -56.88
C GLY A 10 39.65 -28.00 -56.64
N LEU A 11 39.42 -26.99 -57.51
CA LEU A 11 40.08 -26.48 -58.74
C LEU A 11 39.87 -24.93 -58.78
N LEU A 12 40.80 -24.08 -59.26
CA LEU A 12 40.92 -23.56 -60.66
C LEU A 12 39.58 -23.07 -61.27
N THR A 13 39.43 -21.89 -61.92
CA THR A 13 40.35 -20.80 -62.36
C THR A 13 39.52 -19.51 -62.58
N LEU A 14 40.06 -18.28 -62.75
CA LEU A 14 40.65 -17.75 -64.00
C LEU A 14 41.40 -16.42 -63.74
N CYS A 15 42.29 -15.99 -64.65
CA CYS A 15 43.11 -14.77 -64.56
C CYS A 15 42.81 -13.75 -65.69
N PHE A 16 43.63 -12.69 -65.77
CA PHE A 16 43.79 -11.67 -66.85
C PHE A 16 42.84 -10.45 -66.83
N SER A 17 43.24 -9.23 -67.26
CA SER A 17 44.57 -8.57 -67.30
C SER A 17 44.52 -7.09 -67.76
N ILE A 18 45.23 -6.20 -67.06
CA ILE A 18 46.13 -5.15 -67.60
C ILE A 18 45.61 -4.24 -68.77
N SER A 19 45.18 -3.01 -68.39
CA SER A 19 45.69 -1.69 -68.89
C SER A 19 44.99 -0.82 -69.97
N LEU A 20 45.27 0.52 -69.85
CA LEU A 20 45.44 1.57 -70.91
C LEU A 20 44.18 2.09 -71.68
N TRP A 21 43.67 3.33 -71.51
CA TRP A 21 44.23 4.63 -71.98
C TRP A 21 43.45 5.92 -71.53
N HIS A 22 44.14 7.08 -71.60
CA HIS A 22 43.78 8.53 -71.81
C HIS A 22 42.30 9.02 -71.89
N SER A 23 41.93 10.29 -71.62
CA SER A 23 42.62 11.62 -71.52
C SER A 23 41.89 12.56 -70.51
N GLU A 24 42.52 13.49 -69.77
CA GLU A 24 42.93 14.88 -70.16
C GLU A 24 41.75 15.77 -70.66
N VAL A 25 41.51 17.05 -70.28
CA VAL A 25 42.37 18.21 -69.86
C VAL A 25 41.60 19.20 -68.92
N PHE A 26 42.32 20.17 -68.30
CA PHE A 26 41.96 21.44 -67.60
C PHE A 26 42.18 21.37 -66.07
N SER A 27 43.29 21.85 -65.48
CA SER A 27 43.93 23.19 -65.47
C SER A 27 43.11 24.27 -64.75
N SER A 28 43.66 25.12 -63.87
CA SER A 28 45.07 25.56 -63.73
C SER A 28 45.45 25.99 -62.30
N ILE A 29 46.76 25.99 -61.99
CA ILE A 29 47.38 26.58 -60.79
C ILE A 29 48.68 27.30 -61.23
N PRO A 30 48.98 28.49 -60.69
CA PRO A 30 50.34 29.04 -60.65
C PRO A 30 50.91 29.11 -59.22
N GLU A 31 51.98 28.35 -59.00
CA GLU A 31 52.98 28.58 -57.94
C GLU A 31 53.68 29.95 -58.13
N THR A 32 54.41 30.55 -57.17
CA THR A 32 54.52 30.46 -55.70
C THR A 32 55.24 31.73 -55.23
N THR A 33 55.07 32.13 -53.97
CA THR A 33 56.16 32.73 -53.17
C THR A 33 55.87 32.46 -51.69
N ALA A 34 56.87 31.98 -50.94
CA ALA A 34 56.66 31.48 -49.58
C ALA A 34 57.01 32.53 -48.51
N GLU A 35 56.17 32.61 -47.47
CA GLU A 35 56.60 32.99 -46.13
C GLU A 35 56.21 31.88 -45.14
N VAL A 36 56.88 31.84 -43.98
CA VAL A 36 57.02 30.63 -43.18
C VAL A 36 56.18 30.67 -41.90
N THR A 37 55.22 29.74 -41.81
CA THR A 37 54.66 29.27 -40.53
C THR A 37 54.56 27.75 -40.55
N ALA A 38 55.22 27.08 -39.61
CA ALA A 38 55.20 25.63 -39.50
C ALA A 38 53.96 25.16 -38.72
N GLN A 39 52.90 24.77 -39.43
CA GLN A 39 51.92 23.84 -38.88
C GLN A 39 52.50 22.42 -38.94
N SER A 40 52.98 21.92 -37.79
CA SER A 40 53.13 20.48 -37.60
C SER A 40 51.75 19.83 -37.68
N ALA A 41 51.64 18.70 -38.38
CA ALA A 41 50.39 17.95 -38.46
C ALA A 41 49.93 17.55 -37.04
N VAL A 42 48.81 18.11 -36.59
CA VAL A 42 48.09 17.65 -35.41
C VAL A 42 47.38 16.37 -35.82
N GLN A 43 47.72 15.25 -35.19
CA GLN A 43 46.86 14.06 -35.22
C GLN A 43 45.58 14.39 -34.44
N PRO A 44 44.38 14.01 -34.92
CA PRO A 44 43.18 14.15 -34.11
C PRO A 44 43.33 13.28 -32.85
N ASP A 45 43.17 13.90 -31.69
CA ASP A 45 43.23 13.24 -30.39
C ASP A 45 41.85 12.64 -30.09
N THR A 46 41.75 11.32 -30.17
CA THR A 46 40.52 10.53 -30.04
C THR A 46 40.10 10.33 -28.58
N THR A 47 39.97 11.43 -27.84
CA THR A 47 39.53 11.43 -26.44
C THR A 47 38.30 12.31 -26.29
N GLY A 48 37.21 11.81 -25.67
CA GLY A 48 35.94 12.52 -25.53
C GLY A 48 36.03 13.93 -24.91
N LYS A 49 37.09 14.20 -24.15
CA LYS A 49 37.44 15.54 -23.63
C LYS A 49 37.55 16.62 -24.72
N HIS A 50 38.00 16.26 -25.92
CA HIS A 50 38.05 17.18 -27.06
C HIS A 50 36.65 17.46 -27.66
N ARG A 51 35.76 16.44 -27.75
CA ARG A 51 34.34 16.59 -28.15
C ARG A 51 33.60 17.51 -27.19
N LEU A 52 33.77 17.31 -25.88
CA LEU A 52 33.16 18.13 -24.82
C LEU A 52 33.61 19.61 -24.85
N VAL A 53 34.92 19.88 -25.00
CA VAL A 53 35.44 21.26 -25.11
C VAL A 53 35.01 21.93 -26.42
N GLN A 54 34.82 21.17 -27.50
CA GLN A 54 34.26 21.69 -28.75
C GLN A 54 32.78 22.06 -28.60
N LEU A 55 31.95 21.18 -28.02
CA LEU A 55 30.54 21.46 -27.76
C LEU A 55 30.34 22.70 -26.88
N ALA A 56 31.14 22.86 -25.83
CA ALA A 56 31.11 24.06 -24.97
C ALA A 56 31.44 25.36 -25.72
N ARG A 57 32.31 25.32 -26.75
CA ARG A 57 32.61 26.48 -27.62
C ARG A 57 31.51 26.79 -28.62
N GLU A 58 30.87 25.76 -29.15
CA GLU A 58 29.87 25.88 -30.21
C GLU A 58 28.51 26.29 -29.66
N ARG A 59 28.11 25.73 -28.52
CA ARG A 59 26.82 26.00 -27.83
C ARG A 59 26.93 27.03 -26.70
N GLY A 60 28.14 27.44 -26.34
CA GLY A 60 28.41 28.39 -25.25
C GLY A 60 28.39 27.77 -23.84
N MET A 61 27.50 26.80 -23.60
CA MET A 61 27.56 25.88 -22.46
C MET A 61 27.25 24.44 -22.89
N VAL A 62 27.59 23.47 -22.03
CA VAL A 62 27.27 22.05 -22.20
C VAL A 62 26.87 21.43 -20.86
N ARG A 63 25.83 20.58 -20.84
CA ARG A 63 25.39 19.82 -19.65
C ARG A 63 26.28 18.58 -19.46
N ILE A 64 26.79 18.38 -18.25
CA ILE A 64 27.72 17.31 -17.90
C ILE A 64 27.38 16.68 -16.55
N GLY A 65 27.61 15.37 -16.44
CA GLY A 65 27.72 14.67 -15.16
C GLY A 65 29.16 14.73 -14.64
N VAL A 66 29.34 15.03 -13.35
CA VAL A 66 30.65 15.11 -12.69
C VAL A 66 30.68 14.20 -11.48
N THR A 67 31.48 13.13 -11.56
CA THR A 67 31.67 12.18 -10.46
C THR A 67 32.87 12.59 -9.62
N TYR A 68 32.73 12.60 -8.29
CA TYR A 68 33.79 13.03 -7.38
C TYR A 68 34.89 11.97 -7.16
N ASN A 69 36.08 12.47 -6.85
CA ASN A 69 37.23 11.69 -6.42
C ASN A 69 37.19 11.47 -4.89
N MET A 70 36.24 10.65 -4.44
CA MET A 70 36.07 10.27 -3.02
C MET A 70 35.87 8.76 -2.86
N GLU A 71 36.06 8.27 -1.64
CA GLU A 71 35.69 6.89 -1.26
C GLU A 71 34.16 6.78 -1.20
N HIS A 72 33.64 5.71 -1.79
CA HIS A 72 32.21 5.40 -1.94
C HIS A 72 32.07 3.89 -2.13
N SER A 73 30.90 3.34 -1.82
CA SER A 73 30.49 1.99 -2.20
C SER A 73 28.99 1.97 -2.50
N PRO A 74 28.53 1.16 -3.48
CA PRO A 74 27.10 0.95 -3.73
C PRO A 74 26.37 0.50 -2.46
N GLU A 75 25.16 1.00 -2.26
CA GLU A 75 24.47 0.94 -0.97
C GLU A 75 24.03 -0.48 -0.58
N ARG A 76 23.89 -1.40 -1.54
CA ARG A 76 23.72 -2.85 -1.28
C ARG A 76 24.84 -3.49 -0.45
N TYR A 77 26.04 -2.90 -0.47
CA TYR A 77 27.18 -3.39 0.31
C TYR A 77 27.30 -2.73 1.71
N LEU A 78 26.36 -1.86 2.08
CA LEU A 78 26.41 -1.01 3.27
C LEU A 78 25.23 -1.26 4.22
N GLY A 79 25.50 -1.51 5.50
CA GLY A 79 24.45 -1.47 6.53
C GLY A 79 23.89 -0.06 6.73
N GLY A 80 22.66 0.08 7.22
CA GLY A 80 21.97 1.39 7.29
C GLY A 80 22.74 2.50 8.00
N GLY A 81 23.52 2.18 9.05
CA GLY A 81 24.40 3.15 9.71
C GLY A 81 25.59 3.62 8.87
N GLN A 82 26.05 2.81 7.92
CA GLN A 82 27.08 3.17 6.93
C GLN A 82 26.46 3.99 5.79
N ARG A 83 25.28 3.61 5.28
CA ARG A 83 24.53 4.37 4.26
C ARG A 83 24.31 5.82 4.73
N ASN A 84 23.76 6.00 5.92
CA ASN A 84 23.55 7.33 6.52
C ASN A 84 24.86 8.14 6.66
N ALA A 85 25.99 7.50 6.92
CA ALA A 85 27.30 8.17 6.98
C ALA A 85 27.84 8.55 5.59
N GLN A 86 27.65 7.68 4.58
CA GLN A 86 28.05 7.93 3.20
C GLN A 86 27.23 9.07 2.58
N ARG A 87 25.89 9.03 2.68
CA ARG A 87 25.00 10.10 2.20
C ARG A 87 25.35 11.47 2.82
N GLN A 88 25.71 11.50 4.12
CA GLN A 88 26.20 12.71 4.78
C GLN A 88 27.56 13.22 4.26
N GLN A 89 28.46 12.33 3.83
CA GLN A 89 29.74 12.71 3.23
C GLN A 89 29.56 13.21 1.79
N ILE A 90 28.66 12.60 1.02
CA ILE A 90 28.26 13.03 -0.33
C ILE A 90 27.66 14.45 -0.28
N ALA A 91 26.69 14.69 0.61
CA ALA A 91 26.12 16.02 0.82
C ALA A 91 27.18 17.08 1.18
N GLN A 92 28.13 16.75 2.07
CA GLN A 92 29.24 17.65 2.42
C GLN A 92 30.18 17.91 1.23
N MET A 93 30.40 16.94 0.35
CA MET A 93 31.19 17.12 -0.87
C MET A 93 30.45 18.02 -1.88
N HIS A 94 29.14 17.86 -2.08
CA HIS A 94 28.35 18.76 -2.93
C HIS A 94 28.46 20.22 -2.49
N ASP A 95 28.29 20.50 -1.20
CA ASP A 95 28.33 21.87 -0.69
C ASP A 95 29.75 22.47 -0.78
N ALA A 96 30.79 21.68 -0.46
CA ALA A 96 32.18 22.11 -0.61
C ALA A 96 32.54 22.40 -2.08
N PHE A 97 32.10 21.55 -3.00
CA PHE A 97 32.39 21.65 -4.43
C PHE A 97 31.65 22.82 -5.09
N VAL A 98 30.34 22.97 -4.84
CA VAL A 98 29.57 24.13 -5.33
C VAL A 98 30.14 25.43 -4.77
N HIS A 99 30.55 25.45 -3.51
CA HIS A 99 31.23 26.61 -2.92
C HIS A 99 32.59 26.90 -3.58
N GLU A 100 33.34 25.89 -4.02
CA GLU A 100 34.56 26.10 -4.82
C GLU A 100 34.25 26.79 -6.16
N LEU A 101 33.31 26.27 -6.94
CA LEU A 101 32.95 26.83 -8.26
C LEU A 101 32.51 28.31 -8.14
N GLN A 102 31.67 28.60 -7.14
CA GLN A 102 31.23 29.97 -6.82
C GLN A 102 32.40 30.89 -6.41
N ASN A 103 33.33 30.42 -5.57
CA ASN A 103 34.51 31.20 -5.18
C ASN A 103 35.46 31.48 -6.35
N LYS A 104 35.56 30.54 -7.30
CA LYS A 104 36.33 30.70 -8.55
C LYS A 104 35.64 31.65 -9.54
N ARG A 105 34.32 31.86 -9.39
CA ARG A 105 33.46 32.65 -10.29
C ARG A 105 33.41 32.07 -11.71
N LEU A 106 33.42 30.74 -11.80
CA LEU A 106 33.20 30.05 -13.06
C LEU A 106 31.74 30.22 -13.48
N ASN A 107 31.49 30.30 -14.78
CA ASN A 107 30.15 30.36 -15.35
C ASN A 107 29.57 28.93 -15.38
N VAL A 108 28.78 28.61 -14.36
CA VAL A 108 28.15 27.30 -14.19
C VAL A 108 26.71 27.45 -13.70
N ASN A 109 25.80 26.68 -14.28
CA ASN A 109 24.51 26.37 -13.65
C ASN A 109 24.67 25.04 -12.89
N ILE A 110 24.08 24.94 -11.71
CA ILE A 110 24.06 23.70 -10.91
C ILE A 110 22.74 23.00 -11.17
N GLY A 111 22.79 21.76 -11.65
CA GLY A 111 21.63 20.88 -11.82
C GLY A 111 21.49 19.88 -10.68
N GLY A 112 21.11 18.65 -11.01
CA GLY A 112 20.89 17.56 -10.08
C GLY A 112 22.08 17.21 -9.18
N LYS A 113 21.77 16.65 -8.01
CA LYS A 113 22.72 16.06 -7.03
C LYS A 113 22.13 14.75 -6.54
N LEU A 114 22.91 13.67 -6.55
CA LEU A 114 22.45 12.37 -6.06
C LEU A 114 22.72 12.24 -4.54
N GLU A 115 21.78 11.68 -3.78
CA GLU A 115 21.93 11.44 -2.34
C GLU A 115 22.86 10.26 -2.05
N THR A 116 22.79 9.19 -2.84
CA THR A 116 23.50 7.92 -2.61
C THR A 116 24.79 7.78 -3.45
N TYR A 117 24.91 8.55 -4.53
CA TYR A 117 26.08 8.57 -5.43
C TYR A 117 26.85 9.89 -5.39
N PRO A 118 28.19 9.86 -5.46
CA PRO A 118 29.03 11.05 -5.33
C PRO A 118 29.11 11.85 -6.65
N ARG A 119 27.95 12.31 -7.16
CA ARG A 119 27.81 12.81 -8.54
C ARG A 119 26.86 14.01 -8.61
N ILE A 120 27.29 15.02 -9.37
CA ILE A 120 26.57 16.29 -9.55
C ILE A 120 26.50 16.64 -11.04
N PHE A 121 25.40 17.25 -11.45
CA PHE A 121 25.20 17.73 -12.81
C PHE A 121 25.39 19.25 -12.90
N LEU A 122 25.95 19.70 -14.03
CA LEU A 122 26.29 21.10 -14.27
C LEU A 122 26.07 21.46 -15.73
N SER A 123 25.56 22.66 -16.02
CA SER A 123 25.77 23.31 -17.33
C SER A 123 27.01 24.19 -17.22
N VAL A 124 28.01 23.99 -18.09
CA VAL A 124 29.33 24.65 -17.97
C VAL A 124 29.81 25.24 -19.29
N ASP A 125 30.53 26.36 -19.24
CA ASP A 125 31.27 26.90 -20.38
C ASP A 125 32.68 26.28 -20.55
N GLU A 126 33.43 26.70 -21.58
CA GLU A 126 34.81 26.23 -21.81
C GLU A 126 35.74 26.48 -20.60
N GLU A 127 35.67 27.64 -19.94
CA GLU A 127 36.59 27.96 -18.84
C GLU A 127 36.30 27.09 -17.62
N ALA A 128 35.01 26.90 -17.30
CA ALA A 128 34.55 25.99 -16.27
C ALA A 128 34.93 24.53 -16.56
N LEU A 129 34.66 24.03 -17.76
CA LEU A 129 35.01 22.66 -18.17
C LEU A 129 36.54 22.42 -18.14
N LEU A 130 37.33 23.37 -18.61
CA LEU A 130 38.79 23.31 -18.53
C LEU A 130 39.31 23.47 -17.09
N TYR A 131 38.57 24.05 -16.16
CA TYR A 131 38.89 24.01 -14.74
C TYR A 131 38.62 22.62 -14.15
N LEU A 132 37.43 22.07 -14.40
CA LEU A 132 37.00 20.77 -13.87
C LEU A 132 37.94 19.63 -14.26
N TYR A 133 38.41 19.58 -15.52
CA TYR A 133 39.42 18.59 -15.97
C TYR A 133 40.79 18.66 -15.26
N LYS A 134 41.01 19.67 -14.40
CA LYS A 134 42.24 19.86 -13.61
C LYS A 134 42.00 19.80 -12.09
N SER A 135 40.76 19.61 -11.64
CA SER A 135 40.45 19.57 -10.21
C SER A 135 40.75 18.19 -9.62
N GLU A 136 41.48 18.15 -8.50
CA GLU A 136 41.77 16.91 -7.77
C GLU A 136 40.52 16.32 -7.10
N LEU A 137 39.41 17.08 -7.04
CA LEU A 137 38.11 16.62 -6.55
C LEU A 137 37.29 15.85 -7.60
N VAL A 138 37.71 15.81 -8.86
CA VAL A 138 36.94 15.23 -9.98
C VAL A 138 37.56 13.91 -10.45
N LYS A 139 36.73 12.86 -10.54
CA LYS A 139 37.09 11.50 -11.00
C LYS A 139 36.76 11.31 -12.48
N SER A 140 35.53 11.61 -12.89
CA SER A 140 35.08 11.58 -14.29
C SER A 140 34.30 12.87 -14.64
N ILE A 141 34.20 13.15 -15.94
CA ILE A 141 33.31 14.16 -16.50
C ILE A 141 32.75 13.58 -17.79
N ASP A 142 31.44 13.42 -17.81
CA ASP A 142 30.72 12.61 -18.77
C ASP A 142 29.64 13.49 -19.42
N VAL A 143 29.34 13.27 -20.71
CA VAL A 143 28.24 13.98 -21.39
C VAL A 143 26.93 13.45 -20.83
N VAL A 144 25.96 14.32 -20.51
CA VAL A 144 24.58 13.88 -20.26
C VAL A 144 23.98 13.46 -21.61
N ARG A 145 23.83 12.14 -21.83
CA ARG A 145 23.19 11.58 -23.02
C ARG A 145 21.68 11.75 -22.90
N ARG A 146 20.98 11.72 -24.03
CA ARG A 146 19.54 11.92 -24.12
C ARG A 146 18.89 10.88 -25.01
N GLY A 147 17.61 10.64 -24.75
CA GLY A 147 16.83 9.70 -25.52
C GLY A 147 15.42 10.17 -25.81
N GLN A 148 14.70 9.31 -26.51
CA GLN A 148 13.34 9.53 -27.00
C GLN A 148 12.39 8.51 -26.36
N ARG A 149 11.08 8.71 -26.58
CA ARG A 149 10.07 7.71 -26.27
C ARG A 149 10.07 6.66 -27.37
N PHE A 150 9.95 5.40 -26.98
CA PHE A 150 9.45 4.40 -27.91
C PHE A 150 7.90 4.44 -27.87
N LEU A 151 7.27 3.57 -28.64
CA LEU A 151 5.82 3.32 -28.77
C LEU A 151 5.70 1.80 -29.06
N SER A 152 4.60 1.02 -29.02
CA SER A 152 3.60 0.66 -28.01
C SER A 152 2.69 -0.56 -28.49
N GLU A 153 1.62 -1.06 -27.83
CA GLU A 153 0.67 -2.17 -28.24
C GLU A 153 0.62 -3.61 -27.60
N SER A 154 -0.11 -4.58 -28.23
CA SER A 154 -1.22 -5.47 -27.69
C SER A 154 -1.17 -6.14 -26.28
N THR A 155 -2.34 -6.21 -25.61
CA THR A 155 -2.57 -6.90 -24.31
C THR A 155 -3.00 -8.36 -24.41
N THR A 156 -3.87 -8.72 -25.35
CA THR A 156 -4.73 -9.92 -25.18
C THR A 156 -3.95 -11.24 -25.18
N LEU A 157 -2.79 -11.28 -25.85
CA LEU A 157 -1.98 -12.50 -26.00
C LEU A 157 -1.25 -12.96 -24.72
N VAL A 158 -1.05 -12.08 -23.73
CA VAL A 158 -0.26 -12.42 -22.53
C VAL A 158 -1.04 -13.26 -21.52
N GLY A 159 -2.35 -13.39 -21.69
CA GLY A 159 -3.21 -14.21 -20.84
C GLY A 159 -3.54 -13.61 -19.46
N SER A 160 -3.28 -12.32 -19.23
CA SER A 160 -3.54 -11.65 -17.94
C SER A 160 -4.99 -11.79 -17.46
N GLN A 161 -5.97 -11.74 -18.36
CA GLN A 161 -7.38 -11.98 -18.03
C GLN A 161 -7.60 -13.32 -17.30
N ASN A 162 -6.88 -14.37 -17.70
CA ASN A 162 -6.97 -15.69 -17.04
C ASN A 162 -6.27 -15.71 -15.67
N ALA A 163 -5.32 -14.80 -15.40
CA ALA A 163 -4.70 -14.64 -14.09
C ALA A 163 -5.59 -13.83 -13.15
N ASN A 164 -6.23 -12.77 -13.65
CA ASN A 164 -7.22 -11.98 -12.91
C ASN A 164 -8.44 -12.85 -12.51
N MET A 165 -8.80 -13.83 -13.34
CA MET A 165 -9.79 -14.88 -13.01
C MET A 165 -9.38 -15.79 -11.82
N LEU A 166 -8.11 -15.81 -11.42
CA LEU A 166 -7.62 -16.50 -10.21
C LEU A 166 -7.66 -15.59 -8.97
N ASP A 167 -8.32 -14.44 -9.00
CA ASP A 167 -8.28 -13.40 -7.95
C ASP A 167 -6.85 -12.83 -7.73
N ILE A 168 -5.98 -13.01 -8.72
CA ILE A 168 -4.61 -12.48 -8.78
C ILE A 168 -4.61 -11.34 -9.81
N ASP A 169 -4.76 -10.11 -9.32
CA ASP A 169 -4.92 -8.88 -10.08
C ASP A 169 -3.83 -7.81 -9.80
N GLY A 170 -2.86 -8.11 -8.93
CA GLY A 170 -1.82 -7.20 -8.46
C GLY A 170 -2.17 -6.38 -7.22
N THR A 171 -3.33 -6.59 -6.58
CA THR A 171 -3.69 -5.90 -5.33
C THR A 171 -2.64 -6.11 -4.23
N GLY A 172 -2.09 -5.01 -3.72
CA GLY A 172 -1.03 -4.98 -2.71
C GLY A 172 0.39 -4.73 -3.26
N GLU A 173 0.55 -4.76 -4.57
CA GLU A 173 1.81 -4.54 -5.29
C GLU A 173 1.87 -3.12 -5.87
N THR A 174 3.06 -2.51 -5.97
CA THR A 174 3.23 -1.16 -6.54
C THR A 174 4.12 -1.17 -7.78
N ILE A 175 3.65 -0.51 -8.84
CA ILE A 175 4.39 -0.31 -10.10
C ILE A 175 4.78 1.17 -10.23
N VAL A 176 6.08 1.45 -10.29
CA VAL A 176 6.59 2.78 -10.63
C VAL A 176 6.63 2.93 -12.14
N ILE A 177 5.96 3.94 -12.66
CA ILE A 177 5.99 4.31 -14.09
C ILE A 177 6.94 5.51 -14.22
N MET A 178 8.12 5.28 -14.78
CA MET A 178 9.04 6.36 -15.18
C MET A 178 8.73 6.72 -16.63
N ASP A 179 8.10 7.87 -16.87
CA ASP A 179 7.64 8.26 -18.21
C ASP A 179 7.30 9.77 -18.28
N ASP A 180 6.44 10.20 -19.21
CA ASP A 180 5.96 11.58 -19.40
C ASP A 180 4.81 12.03 -18.47
N GLY A 181 4.50 11.22 -17.45
CA GLY A 181 3.42 11.45 -16.48
C GLY A 181 2.21 10.52 -16.63
N VAL A 182 1.35 10.47 -15.61
CA VAL A 182 0.15 9.62 -15.56
C VAL A 182 -1.00 10.45 -15.02
N ASP A 183 -2.08 10.59 -15.81
CA ASP A 183 -3.30 11.28 -15.41
C ASP A 183 -3.93 10.56 -14.21
N SER A 184 -3.72 11.08 -13.00
CA SER A 184 -4.23 10.44 -11.78
C SER A 184 -5.76 10.49 -11.67
N SER A 185 -6.40 11.38 -12.43
CA SER A 185 -7.85 11.53 -12.49
C SER A 185 -8.52 10.56 -13.46
N HIS A 186 -7.73 9.82 -14.25
CA HIS A 186 -8.25 8.93 -15.28
C HIS A 186 -9.04 7.75 -14.69
N GLY A 187 -10.27 7.57 -15.17
CA GLY A 187 -11.23 6.60 -14.61
C GLY A 187 -10.73 5.15 -14.58
N ALA A 188 -9.88 4.74 -15.53
CA ALA A 188 -9.33 3.37 -15.57
C ALA A 188 -8.44 3.02 -14.37
N PHE A 189 -7.93 3.99 -13.61
CA PHE A 189 -7.11 3.74 -12.42
C PHE A 189 -7.92 3.69 -11.12
N SER A 190 -9.20 4.09 -11.12
CA SER A 190 -10.08 4.12 -9.94
C SER A 190 -9.48 4.80 -8.68
N GLY A 191 -8.52 5.70 -8.85
CA GLY A 191 -7.79 6.36 -7.75
C GLY A 191 -6.54 5.63 -7.23
N ARG A 192 -6.10 4.53 -7.86
CA ARG A 192 -4.87 3.78 -7.53
C ARG A 192 -3.56 4.47 -7.94
N VAL A 193 -3.61 5.68 -8.52
CA VAL A 193 -2.39 6.48 -8.76
C VAL A 193 -2.03 7.20 -7.46
N ASN A 194 -0.96 6.77 -6.81
CA ASN A 194 -0.50 7.35 -5.54
C ASN A 194 0.25 8.66 -5.76
N VAL A 195 -0.53 9.71 -5.98
CA VAL A 195 -0.12 11.10 -6.11
C VAL A 195 0.75 11.61 -4.95
N ASN A 196 0.69 11.03 -3.75
CA ASN A 196 1.54 11.45 -2.63
C ASN A 196 3.01 11.02 -2.82
N ASN A 197 3.23 9.93 -3.56
CA ASN A 197 4.54 9.37 -3.87
C ASN A 197 5.07 9.82 -5.26
N GLY A 198 4.27 10.56 -6.03
CA GLY A 198 4.65 11.06 -7.35
C GLY A 198 5.86 12.00 -7.34
N ALA A 199 6.62 12.01 -8.41
CA ALA A 199 7.85 12.80 -8.54
C ALA A 199 8.07 13.33 -9.96
N CYS A 200 8.87 14.38 -10.10
CA CYS A 200 9.29 14.95 -11.37
C CYS A 200 10.78 15.29 -11.39
N PHE A 201 11.43 15.01 -12.51
CA PHE A 201 12.83 15.32 -12.82
C PHE A 201 12.91 15.78 -14.29
N SER A 202 13.21 17.06 -14.52
CA SER A 202 13.07 17.65 -15.86
C SER A 202 14.06 18.81 -16.06
N GLU A 203 14.87 18.79 -17.12
CA GLU A 203 15.94 19.77 -17.35
C GLU A 203 15.36 21.15 -17.74
N ASN A 204 15.83 22.21 -17.09
CA ASN A 204 15.44 23.60 -17.42
C ASN A 204 16.64 24.43 -17.90
N ASP A 205 17.26 24.00 -19.01
CA ASP A 205 18.40 24.69 -19.61
C ASP A 205 18.09 25.29 -21.00
N SER A 206 17.67 26.56 -20.98
CA SER A 206 17.44 27.35 -22.20
C SER A 206 18.66 27.51 -23.12
N SER A 207 19.89 27.20 -22.67
CA SER A 207 21.09 27.18 -23.52
C SER A 207 21.27 25.87 -24.28
N ALA A 208 20.64 24.79 -23.81
CA ALA A 208 20.50 23.51 -24.49
C ALA A 208 19.18 23.39 -25.29
N GLY A 209 18.30 24.42 -25.25
CA GLY A 209 16.96 24.38 -25.85
C GLY A 209 15.90 23.70 -24.98
N LEU A 210 16.21 23.43 -23.70
CA LEU A 210 15.39 22.65 -22.79
C LEU A 210 14.52 23.52 -21.88
N SER A 211 13.32 23.02 -21.58
CA SER A 211 12.37 23.59 -20.63
C SER A 211 11.71 22.48 -19.82
N SER A 212 11.65 22.68 -18.50
CA SER A 212 11.09 21.69 -17.57
C SER A 212 9.57 21.57 -17.68
N LEU A 213 9.07 20.34 -17.56
CA LEU A 213 7.66 19.98 -17.44
C LEU A 213 7.14 19.98 -15.99
N CYS A 214 8.02 20.02 -14.98
CA CYS A 214 7.59 19.93 -13.58
C CYS A 214 6.74 21.15 -13.15
N PRO A 215 5.88 21.01 -12.13
CA PRO A 215 5.11 22.12 -11.56
C PRO A 215 5.90 23.43 -11.38
N GLY A 216 5.47 24.47 -12.08
CA GLY A 216 6.10 25.80 -12.06
C GLY A 216 7.45 25.92 -12.79
N GLY A 217 7.88 24.90 -13.55
CA GLY A 217 9.15 24.87 -14.27
C GLY A 217 10.38 24.62 -13.39
N ALA A 218 10.20 24.01 -12.21
CA ALA A 218 11.33 23.58 -11.36
C ALA A 218 12.11 22.43 -12.02
N GLU A 219 13.41 22.24 -11.74
CA GLU A 219 14.12 21.06 -12.25
C GLU A 219 13.68 19.75 -11.55
N THR A 220 13.09 19.84 -10.35
CA THR A 220 12.47 18.72 -9.64
C THR A 220 11.20 19.13 -8.88
N ALA A 221 10.27 18.19 -8.69
CA ALA A 221 9.07 18.33 -7.85
C ALA A 221 8.67 16.99 -7.22
N PHE A 222 7.90 17.01 -6.12
CA PHE A 222 7.46 15.81 -5.39
C PHE A 222 6.05 16.00 -4.81
N GLY A 223 5.27 14.91 -4.77
CA GLY A 223 3.91 14.89 -4.27
C GLY A 223 2.86 15.17 -5.35
N PHE A 224 1.71 15.69 -4.90
CA PHE A 224 0.40 15.55 -5.56
C PHE A 224 0.37 15.86 -7.06
N ASP A 225 1.04 16.92 -7.50
CA ASP A 225 1.05 17.41 -8.88
C ASP A 225 2.33 17.09 -9.66
N ALA A 226 3.27 16.33 -9.08
CA ALA A 226 4.58 16.08 -9.68
C ALA A 226 4.57 14.95 -10.74
N GLY A 227 3.76 13.90 -10.54
CA GLY A 227 3.68 12.74 -11.45
C GLY A 227 2.66 12.89 -12.58
N GLU A 228 1.99 14.05 -12.70
CA GLU A 228 0.96 14.30 -13.71
C GLU A 228 1.56 14.53 -15.12
N PRO A 229 0.79 14.27 -16.19
CA PRO A 229 1.18 14.63 -17.55
C PRO A 229 1.20 16.16 -17.73
N CYS A 230 1.99 16.65 -18.68
CA CYS A 230 2.12 18.09 -18.89
C CYS A 230 0.88 18.73 -19.55
N ASP A 231 0.38 19.84 -18.96
CA ASP A 231 -0.70 20.69 -19.52
C ASP A 231 -0.14 21.66 -20.57
N ASP A 232 0.60 21.14 -21.56
CA ASP A 232 1.29 21.90 -22.60
C ASP A 232 0.82 21.48 -24.01
N PHE A 233 -0.04 22.29 -24.61
CA PHE A 233 -0.67 22.01 -25.91
C PHE A 233 0.28 21.94 -27.12
N ASP A 234 1.58 22.26 -26.97
CA ASP A 234 2.55 22.08 -28.05
C ASP A 234 3.21 20.69 -28.05
N VAL A 235 3.04 19.88 -26.99
CA VAL A 235 3.68 18.55 -26.84
C VAL A 235 2.69 17.51 -26.31
N GLU A 236 2.64 16.34 -26.94
CA GLU A 236 1.76 15.25 -26.47
C GLU A 236 2.41 14.57 -25.24
N CYS A 237 1.82 14.76 -24.06
CA CYS A 237 2.14 14.09 -22.79
C CYS A 237 1.07 13.03 -22.46
N ASP A 238 1.01 11.97 -23.24
CA ASP A 238 0.00 10.89 -23.08
C ASP A 238 0.58 9.48 -22.96
N HIS A 239 1.90 9.35 -23.10
CA HIS A 239 2.57 8.08 -23.27
C HIS A 239 2.61 7.28 -21.96
N GLY A 240 3.02 7.91 -20.87
CA GLY A 240 3.04 7.34 -19.53
C GLY A 240 1.65 6.95 -19.03
N THR A 241 0.62 7.73 -19.37
CA THR A 241 -0.78 7.38 -19.06
C THR A 241 -1.21 6.11 -19.79
N HIS A 242 -0.82 5.95 -21.07
CA HIS A 242 -1.10 4.76 -21.86
C HIS A 242 -0.31 3.53 -21.37
N VAL A 243 0.97 3.71 -21.03
CA VAL A 243 1.87 2.72 -20.37
C VAL A 243 1.27 2.23 -19.05
N ALA A 244 0.88 3.16 -18.17
CA ALA A 244 0.27 2.88 -16.88
C ALA A 244 -1.07 2.15 -17.04
N GLY A 245 -1.86 2.51 -18.05
CA GLY A 245 -3.11 1.83 -18.40
C GLY A 245 -2.92 0.35 -18.74
N ILE A 246 -1.78 -0.03 -19.34
CA ILE A 246 -1.43 -1.43 -19.60
C ILE A 246 -0.91 -2.13 -18.37
N ALA A 247 -0.09 -1.46 -17.57
CA ALA A 247 0.45 -2.05 -16.35
C ALA A 247 -0.68 -2.37 -15.36
N ALA A 248 -1.51 -1.38 -15.02
CA ALA A 248 -2.48 -1.45 -13.91
C ALA A 248 -3.77 -0.60 -14.08
N GLY A 249 -4.14 -0.27 -15.32
CA GLY A 249 -5.50 0.21 -15.62
C GLY A 249 -6.53 -0.92 -15.50
N GLU A 250 -7.83 -0.58 -15.49
CA GLU A 250 -8.98 -1.50 -15.39
C GLU A 250 -8.95 -2.68 -16.39
N ASN A 251 -8.33 -2.48 -17.55
CA ASN A 251 -8.17 -3.51 -18.60
C ASN A 251 -6.68 -3.88 -18.84
N GLY A 252 -5.80 -3.51 -17.91
CA GLY A 252 -4.37 -3.80 -17.93
C GLY A 252 -4.03 -5.22 -17.47
N VAL A 253 -2.75 -5.48 -17.24
CA VAL A 253 -2.26 -6.77 -16.76
C VAL A 253 -2.54 -6.95 -15.27
N ALA A 254 -2.25 -5.95 -14.44
CA ALA A 254 -2.42 -5.99 -13.00
C ALA A 254 -3.41 -4.89 -12.52
N PRO A 255 -4.72 -5.02 -12.81
CA PRO A 255 -5.71 -3.97 -12.56
C PRO A 255 -5.97 -3.66 -11.07
N GLY A 256 -5.39 -4.39 -10.12
CA GLY A 256 -5.43 -4.11 -8.67
C GLY A 256 -4.21 -3.33 -8.15
N ALA A 257 -3.11 -3.28 -8.89
CA ALA A 257 -1.85 -2.70 -8.41
C ALA A 257 -1.89 -1.17 -8.22
N GLU A 258 -1.10 -0.67 -7.27
CA GLU A 258 -0.85 0.76 -7.08
C GLU A 258 0.11 1.28 -8.16
N ILE A 259 -0.13 2.50 -8.64
CA ILE A 259 0.70 3.18 -9.64
C ILE A 259 1.38 4.38 -9.00
N VAL A 260 2.70 4.46 -9.09
CA VAL A 260 3.47 5.66 -8.72
C VAL A 260 4.10 6.27 -9.97
N SER A 261 3.74 7.51 -10.30
CA SER A 261 4.20 8.18 -11.52
C SER A 261 5.42 9.07 -11.26
N PHE A 262 6.50 8.83 -12.00
CA PHE A 262 7.73 9.60 -12.01
C PHE A 262 7.90 10.24 -13.38
N GLN A 263 7.61 11.54 -13.49
CA GLN A 263 7.88 12.35 -14.69
C GLN A 263 9.40 12.49 -14.87
N VAL A 264 9.95 12.03 -16.00
CA VAL A 264 11.40 12.06 -16.30
C VAL A 264 11.77 12.76 -17.61
N PHE A 265 10.78 13.34 -18.31
CA PHE A 265 10.96 14.01 -19.60
C PHE A 265 11.05 15.54 -19.46
N SER A 266 11.66 16.16 -20.47
CA SER A 266 11.85 17.61 -20.62
C SER A 266 11.41 18.04 -22.03
N LYS A 267 10.78 19.21 -22.18
CA LYS A 267 10.40 19.76 -23.49
C LYS A 267 11.64 20.36 -24.16
N THR A 268 11.89 19.98 -25.42
CA THR A 268 13.04 20.41 -26.24
C THR A 268 12.58 20.88 -27.62
N VAL A 269 13.48 21.50 -28.38
CA VAL A 269 13.29 21.96 -29.79
C VAL A 269 14.24 21.22 -30.74
N PRO A 270 13.98 21.19 -32.07
CA PRO A 270 14.19 19.96 -32.86
C PRO A 270 15.62 19.61 -33.32
N ASP A 271 16.67 20.27 -32.83
CA ASP A 271 18.07 19.77 -32.92
C ASP A 271 18.26 18.41 -32.19
N ALA A 272 17.22 17.88 -31.54
CA ALA A 272 17.14 16.57 -30.88
C ALA A 272 15.82 15.80 -31.19
N CYS A 273 14.99 16.30 -32.10
CA CYS A 273 13.68 15.70 -32.46
C CYS A 273 13.72 15.23 -33.91
N GLU A 274 14.22 14.02 -34.13
CA GLU A 274 14.09 13.36 -35.43
C GLU A 274 12.61 12.94 -35.62
N ASP A 275 12.12 13.01 -36.88
CA ASP A 275 10.75 12.69 -37.38
C ASP A 275 9.63 13.78 -37.39
N GLU A 276 9.88 15.04 -37.01
CA GLU A 276 8.89 16.12 -37.20
C GLU A 276 8.81 16.64 -38.66
N GLU A 277 7.59 16.80 -39.23
CA GLU A 277 7.39 17.46 -40.55
C GLU A 277 7.58 19.00 -40.48
N ASP A 278 7.60 19.60 -39.28
CA ASP A 278 7.97 21.01 -39.06
C ASP A 278 9.31 21.09 -38.29
N GLU A 279 10.33 21.66 -38.93
CA GLU A 279 11.69 21.91 -38.40
C GLU A 279 11.72 22.86 -37.16
N ASN A 280 10.58 23.14 -36.51
CA ASN A 280 10.44 24.01 -35.33
C ASN A 280 9.50 23.44 -34.25
N ALA A 281 8.88 22.27 -34.45
CA ALA A 281 8.00 21.65 -33.46
C ALA A 281 8.80 21.20 -32.22
N PRO A 282 8.27 21.40 -31.00
CA PRO A 282 8.90 20.89 -29.79
C PRO A 282 8.54 19.41 -29.57
N CYS A 283 9.48 18.64 -29.03
CA CYS A 283 9.25 17.25 -28.61
C CYS A 283 9.68 17.04 -27.15
N LEU A 284 9.52 15.83 -26.63
CA LEU A 284 9.99 15.44 -25.30
C LEU A 284 11.26 14.59 -25.38
N THR A 285 12.20 14.85 -24.47
CA THR A 285 13.42 14.06 -24.29
C THR A 285 13.71 13.80 -22.82
N TRP A 286 14.20 12.61 -22.50
CA TRP A 286 14.72 12.24 -21.17
C TRP A 286 16.25 12.20 -21.21
N SER A 287 16.93 12.18 -20.07
CA SER A 287 18.40 12.16 -20.04
C SER A 287 19.02 11.32 -18.92
N ASP A 288 20.32 11.02 -19.02
CA ASP A 288 21.09 10.40 -17.92
C ASP A 288 20.87 11.15 -16.59
N GLU A 289 20.67 12.48 -16.62
CA GLU A 289 20.44 13.30 -15.43
C GLU A 289 19.05 13.11 -14.83
N THR A 290 17.99 12.99 -15.64
CA THR A 290 16.63 12.76 -15.10
C THR A 290 16.48 11.32 -14.61
N LEU A 291 17.05 10.35 -15.33
CA LEU A 291 17.07 8.93 -14.96
C LEU A 291 17.89 8.66 -13.68
N GLU A 292 19.13 9.17 -13.57
CA GLU A 292 19.94 8.97 -12.38
C GLU A 292 19.29 9.59 -11.12
N GLN A 293 18.65 10.76 -11.24
CA GLN A 293 17.91 11.38 -10.13
C GLN A 293 16.63 10.61 -9.75
N ALA A 294 15.88 10.12 -10.74
CA ALA A 294 14.68 9.31 -10.51
C ALA A 294 15.01 8.02 -9.73
N LEU A 295 16.05 7.31 -10.16
CA LEU A 295 16.51 6.08 -9.51
C LEU A 295 17.10 6.35 -8.11
N ASP A 296 17.93 7.38 -7.94
CA ASP A 296 18.49 7.74 -6.63
C ASP A 296 17.41 8.21 -5.64
N HIS A 297 16.42 8.99 -6.10
CA HIS A 297 15.26 9.36 -5.28
C HIS A 297 14.48 8.12 -4.86
N LEU A 298 14.22 7.17 -5.77
CA LEU A 298 13.52 5.94 -5.46
C LEU A 298 14.29 5.06 -4.46
N ASN A 299 15.61 4.88 -4.67
CA ASN A 299 16.54 4.16 -3.77
C ASN A 299 16.60 4.73 -2.34
N THR A 300 16.13 5.96 -2.12
CA THR A 300 16.08 6.60 -0.81
C THR A 300 14.70 6.57 -0.13
N ARG A 301 13.65 6.03 -0.76
CA ARG A 301 12.28 6.00 -0.20
C ARG A 301 12.08 4.87 0.82
N PRO A 302 11.27 5.07 1.88
CA PRO A 302 10.93 4.00 2.81
C PRO A 302 9.98 2.97 2.20
N TRP A 303 9.09 3.39 1.30
CA TRP A 303 8.12 2.55 0.58
C TRP A 303 8.72 1.79 -0.61
N LEU A 304 10.05 1.84 -0.81
CA LEU A 304 10.73 1.00 -1.82
C LEU A 304 10.59 -0.50 -1.50
N SER A 305 10.25 -0.87 -0.27
CA SER A 305 9.84 -2.23 0.06
C SER A 305 8.57 -2.66 -0.68
N ASP A 306 7.73 -1.72 -1.10
CA ASP A 306 6.36 -1.98 -1.54
C ASP A 306 6.26 -1.92 -3.08
N VAL A 307 7.40 -1.64 -3.74
CA VAL A 307 7.55 -1.55 -5.20
C VAL A 307 8.04 -2.86 -5.77
N THR A 308 7.27 -3.39 -6.71
CA THR A 308 7.56 -4.65 -7.41
C THR A 308 8.31 -4.39 -8.70
N ALA A 309 7.85 -3.43 -9.50
CA ALA A 309 8.40 -3.14 -10.82
C ALA A 309 8.55 -1.64 -11.08
N ILE A 310 9.60 -1.29 -11.82
CA ILE A 310 9.89 0.04 -12.34
C ILE A 310 9.91 -0.08 -13.86
N ASN A 311 8.96 0.58 -14.50
CA ASN A 311 8.78 0.53 -15.94
C ASN A 311 9.45 1.74 -16.61
N MET A 312 10.33 1.48 -17.57
CA MET A 312 11.00 2.49 -18.41
C MET A 312 10.65 2.26 -19.89
N SER A 313 9.57 2.86 -20.35
CA SER A 313 9.10 2.75 -21.74
C SER A 313 9.79 3.79 -22.65
N PHE A 314 11.11 3.87 -22.55
CA PHE A 314 11.95 4.84 -23.25
C PHE A 314 13.38 4.33 -23.38
N GLY A 315 14.16 4.97 -24.25
CA GLY A 315 15.58 4.68 -24.36
C GLY A 315 16.32 5.56 -25.35
N PHE A 316 17.54 5.16 -25.70
CA PHE A 316 18.28 5.68 -26.85
C PHE A 316 19.24 4.62 -27.43
N ILE A 317 19.64 4.82 -28.68
CA ILE A 317 20.71 4.09 -29.38
C ILE A 317 21.87 5.06 -29.62
N ASP A 318 23.12 4.58 -29.53
CA ASP A 318 24.31 5.36 -29.86
C ASP A 318 24.82 5.00 -31.27
N GLU A 319 24.60 5.87 -32.27
CA GLU A 319 25.08 5.65 -33.64
C GLU A 319 26.62 5.56 -33.75
N ASP A 320 27.37 6.24 -32.86
CA ASP A 320 28.83 6.14 -32.82
C ASP A 320 29.27 4.80 -32.19
N THR A 321 28.49 4.29 -31.22
CA THR A 321 28.83 3.14 -30.36
C THR A 321 27.68 2.13 -30.14
N PRO A 322 27.20 1.42 -31.20
CA PRO A 322 26.20 0.36 -31.12
C PRO A 322 26.34 -0.62 -29.94
N PHE A 323 25.30 -0.71 -29.10
CA PHE A 323 25.16 -1.59 -27.93
C PHE A 323 24.95 -3.07 -28.34
N THR A 324 25.84 -3.62 -29.16
CA THR A 324 25.73 -4.98 -29.70
C THR A 324 25.96 -6.11 -28.66
N GLN A 325 26.25 -5.74 -27.42
CA GLN A 325 26.45 -6.56 -26.23
C GLN A 325 25.91 -5.79 -25.02
N ALA A 326 25.76 -6.44 -23.87
CA ALA A 326 25.29 -5.79 -22.64
C ALA A 326 26.18 -4.59 -22.24
N CYS A 327 25.55 -3.52 -21.78
CA CYS A 327 26.13 -2.16 -21.70
C CYS A 327 26.41 -1.70 -20.26
N ASP A 328 26.66 -2.64 -19.33
CA ASP A 328 26.82 -2.40 -17.89
C ASP A 328 27.83 -1.29 -17.52
N ASP A 329 28.90 -1.16 -18.31
CA ASP A 329 29.97 -0.16 -18.12
C ASP A 329 29.61 1.24 -18.69
N GLU A 330 28.58 1.38 -19.53
CA GLU A 330 28.27 2.63 -20.27
C GLU A 330 27.72 3.75 -19.38
N ASN A 331 26.92 3.41 -18.36
CA ASN A 331 26.66 4.31 -17.23
C ASN A 331 26.58 3.51 -15.93
N THR A 332 27.76 3.25 -15.35
CA THR A 332 27.91 2.55 -14.07
C THR A 332 27.08 3.12 -12.92
N THR A 333 26.70 4.42 -12.94
CA THR A 333 25.79 5.00 -11.92
C THR A 333 24.40 4.39 -12.02
N VAL A 334 23.84 4.33 -13.24
CA VAL A 334 22.52 3.72 -13.50
C VAL A 334 22.59 2.22 -13.21
N THR A 335 23.59 1.52 -13.74
CA THR A 335 23.81 0.08 -13.49
C THR A 335 23.86 -0.24 -11.99
N ASP A 336 24.58 0.56 -11.20
CA ASP A 336 24.66 0.38 -9.75
C ASP A 336 23.36 0.73 -9.02
N LEU A 337 22.67 1.82 -9.38
CA LEU A 337 21.41 2.21 -8.75
C LEU A 337 20.32 1.15 -8.97
N ILE A 338 20.23 0.60 -10.18
CA ILE A 338 19.35 -0.52 -10.51
C ILE A 338 19.71 -1.76 -9.68
N ALA A 339 21.00 -2.08 -9.54
CA ALA A 339 21.47 -3.20 -8.75
C ALA A 339 21.33 -3.01 -7.23
N ASP A 340 21.32 -1.77 -6.72
CA ASP A 340 21.02 -1.42 -5.33
C ASP A 340 19.51 -1.57 -5.04
N ILE A 341 18.65 -1.06 -5.93
CA ILE A 341 17.19 -1.20 -5.87
C ILE A 341 16.76 -2.68 -5.88
N PHE A 342 17.30 -3.47 -6.80
CA PHE A 342 16.99 -4.91 -6.92
C PHE A 342 17.46 -5.73 -5.71
N GLN A 343 18.51 -5.27 -4.99
CA GLN A 343 19.03 -5.90 -3.77
C GLN A 343 18.47 -5.25 -2.48
N GLY A 344 17.35 -4.53 -2.59
CA GLY A 344 16.53 -4.09 -1.46
C GLY A 344 15.93 -5.26 -0.67
N SER A 345 15.23 -4.94 0.43
CA SER A 345 14.65 -5.97 1.32
C SER A 345 13.41 -6.69 0.76
N GLN A 346 12.78 -6.13 -0.28
CA GLN A 346 11.82 -6.84 -1.14
C GLN A 346 12.40 -6.89 -2.56
N GLY A 347 12.75 -5.73 -3.15
CA GLY A 347 13.65 -5.63 -4.31
C GLY A 347 12.91 -5.51 -5.64
N ALA A 348 12.88 -4.30 -6.19
CA ALA A 348 12.12 -4.00 -7.41
C ALA A 348 12.88 -4.38 -8.69
N TYR A 349 12.14 -4.86 -9.69
CA TYR A 349 12.64 -5.03 -11.05
C TYR A 349 12.73 -3.71 -11.79
N VAL A 350 13.68 -3.59 -12.71
CA VAL A 350 13.63 -2.59 -13.78
C VAL A 350 13.33 -3.30 -15.10
N VAL A 351 12.30 -2.82 -15.78
CA VAL A 351 11.80 -3.34 -17.05
C VAL A 351 11.93 -2.23 -18.09
N ALA A 352 12.56 -2.51 -19.23
CA ALA A 352 12.76 -1.50 -20.27
C ALA A 352 12.49 -2.03 -21.68
N ALA A 353 11.93 -1.16 -22.52
CA ALA A 353 11.65 -1.41 -23.92
C ALA A 353 12.94 -1.45 -24.76
N SER A 354 13.05 -2.40 -25.71
CA SER A 354 14.29 -2.63 -26.47
C SER A 354 14.60 -1.57 -27.53
N GLY A 355 13.62 -0.77 -27.97
CA GLY A 355 13.77 0.27 -28.98
C GLY A 355 13.08 -0.03 -30.31
N ASN A 356 12.96 0.99 -31.15
CA ASN A 356 11.99 1.05 -32.24
C ASN A 356 12.63 1.23 -33.64
N GLU A 357 13.94 1.04 -33.75
CA GLU A 357 14.71 1.35 -34.96
C GLU A 357 14.84 0.14 -35.90
N GLY A 358 14.37 -1.04 -35.49
CA GLY A 358 14.44 -2.29 -36.25
C GLY A 358 15.84 -2.90 -36.33
N PHE A 359 16.71 -2.62 -35.34
CA PHE A 359 18.04 -3.22 -35.27
C PHE A 359 17.95 -4.72 -34.97
N SER A 360 18.76 -5.52 -35.66
CA SER A 360 18.72 -6.99 -35.58
C SER A 360 19.80 -7.61 -34.69
N ASN A 361 20.55 -6.78 -33.96
CA ASN A 361 21.68 -7.22 -33.13
C ASN A 361 21.97 -6.29 -31.92
N GLU A 362 21.01 -5.50 -31.47
CA GLU A 362 21.17 -4.43 -30.48
C GLU A 362 19.82 -4.09 -29.84
N ALA A 363 19.84 -3.59 -28.61
CA ALA A 363 18.73 -2.96 -27.91
C ALA A 363 19.20 -1.68 -27.19
N ALA A 364 18.31 -0.72 -27.03
CA ALA A 364 18.56 0.60 -26.48
C ALA A 364 19.08 0.58 -25.03
N PHE A 365 19.77 1.64 -24.62
CA PHE A 365 19.98 1.94 -23.21
C PHE A 365 18.68 2.56 -22.63
N PRO A 366 18.17 2.11 -21.47
CA PRO A 366 18.80 1.23 -20.48
C PRO A 366 18.52 -0.28 -20.62
N ALA A 367 17.72 -0.72 -21.60
CA ALA A 367 17.42 -2.14 -21.83
C ALA A 367 18.66 -3.02 -22.14
N CYS A 368 19.78 -2.42 -22.55
CA CYS A 368 21.04 -3.14 -22.72
C CYS A 368 21.79 -3.49 -21.41
N ILE A 369 21.33 -3.06 -20.24
CA ILE A 369 21.97 -3.35 -18.94
C ILE A 369 21.61 -4.78 -18.50
N SER A 370 22.58 -5.59 -18.07
CA SER A 370 22.43 -7.02 -17.72
C SER A 370 21.46 -7.31 -16.56
N SER A 371 21.10 -6.29 -15.76
CA SER A 371 20.15 -6.38 -14.65
C SER A 371 18.76 -5.79 -14.97
N VAL A 372 18.55 -5.30 -16.19
CA VAL A 372 17.26 -4.80 -16.68
C VAL A 372 16.57 -5.87 -17.50
N ILE A 373 15.29 -6.13 -17.23
CA ILE A 373 14.49 -7.04 -18.04
C ILE A 373 14.16 -6.33 -19.35
N SER A 374 14.79 -6.79 -20.43
CA SER A 374 14.71 -6.17 -21.76
C SER A 374 13.59 -6.79 -22.60
N VAL A 375 12.71 -5.93 -23.13
CA VAL A 375 11.44 -6.34 -23.73
C VAL A 375 11.28 -5.81 -25.15
N GLY A 376 11.18 -6.72 -26.11
CA GLY A 376 10.83 -6.43 -27.52
C GLY A 376 9.35 -6.67 -27.83
N ALA A 377 8.92 -6.34 -29.05
CA ALA A 377 7.51 -6.35 -29.47
C ALA A 377 7.15 -7.46 -30.48
N THR A 378 5.99 -8.10 -30.27
CA THR A 378 5.31 -8.95 -31.27
C THR A 378 3.95 -8.40 -31.67
N ASP A 379 3.43 -8.79 -32.83
CA ASP A 379 2.08 -8.46 -33.25
C ASP A 379 1.02 -9.42 -32.65
N ASN A 380 -0.25 -9.21 -33.02
CA ASN A 380 -1.38 -10.07 -32.64
C ASN A 380 -1.34 -11.51 -33.23
N ASN A 381 -0.32 -11.87 -34.01
CA ASN A 381 -0.10 -13.20 -34.58
C ASN A 381 1.13 -13.92 -33.98
N ASP A 382 1.75 -13.36 -32.93
CA ASP A 382 3.05 -13.75 -32.38
C ASP A 382 4.25 -13.58 -33.37
N GLU A 383 4.12 -12.73 -34.40
CA GLU A 383 5.23 -12.38 -35.29
C GLU A 383 6.01 -11.16 -34.73
N HIS A 384 7.34 -11.17 -34.80
CA HIS A 384 8.19 -10.05 -34.38
C HIS A 384 7.86 -8.78 -35.17
N TRP A 385 7.54 -7.69 -34.47
CA TRP A 385 7.26 -6.40 -35.09
C TRP A 385 8.54 -5.89 -35.79
N GLN A 386 8.47 -5.53 -37.08
CA GLN A 386 9.68 -5.31 -37.89
C GLN A 386 10.60 -4.20 -37.35
N GLN A 387 10.04 -3.22 -36.65
CA GLN A 387 10.77 -2.11 -36.02
C GLN A 387 11.20 -2.41 -34.58
N SER A 388 10.83 -3.55 -34.00
CA SER A 388 11.33 -3.96 -32.68
C SER A 388 12.82 -4.21 -32.76
N ASN A 389 13.57 -3.65 -31.82
CA ASN A 389 14.97 -3.97 -31.66
C ASN A 389 15.14 -5.38 -31.08
N ALA A 390 16.01 -6.14 -31.74
CA ALA A 390 16.33 -7.54 -31.48
C ALA A 390 17.82 -7.67 -31.11
N ALA A 391 18.13 -8.44 -30.08
CA ALA A 391 19.51 -8.59 -29.58
C ALA A 391 19.76 -9.98 -29.01
N SER A 392 20.98 -10.50 -29.17
CA SER A 392 21.37 -11.80 -28.58
C SER A 392 21.28 -11.84 -27.03
N TYR A 393 21.24 -10.66 -26.39
CA TYR A 393 21.00 -10.49 -24.95
C TYR A 393 19.55 -10.07 -24.58
N LEU A 394 18.66 -9.78 -25.55
CA LEU A 394 17.24 -9.46 -25.31
C LEU A 394 16.54 -10.53 -24.46
N ASP A 395 15.86 -10.17 -23.39
CA ASP A 395 15.34 -11.16 -22.45
C ASP A 395 14.11 -11.88 -22.94
N LEU A 396 13.09 -11.14 -23.36
CA LEU A 396 11.81 -11.70 -23.82
C LEU A 396 11.08 -10.70 -24.74
N VAL A 397 9.95 -11.14 -25.28
CA VAL A 397 9.03 -10.24 -25.99
C VAL A 397 7.64 -10.27 -25.36
N ALA A 398 6.94 -9.14 -25.42
CA ALA A 398 5.51 -9.06 -25.17
C ALA A 398 4.88 -8.39 -26.41
N PRO A 399 3.53 -8.36 -26.53
CA PRO A 399 2.96 -7.82 -27.75
C PRO A 399 3.08 -6.28 -27.79
N GLY A 400 2.96 -5.75 -29.02
CA GLY A 400 3.38 -4.42 -29.41
C GLY A 400 2.89 -4.03 -30.81
N VAL A 401 1.74 -4.59 -31.24
CA VAL A 401 0.91 -4.08 -32.37
C VAL A 401 -0.58 -4.18 -31.98
N ASP A 402 -1.38 -3.12 -32.20
CA ASP A 402 -2.79 -2.85 -31.81
C ASP A 402 -3.16 -2.96 -30.28
N ILE A 403 -3.11 -1.86 -29.47
CA ILE A 403 -3.59 -1.74 -28.05
C ILE A 403 -4.73 -0.74 -28.00
N THR A 404 -5.72 -1.02 -27.19
CA THR A 404 -6.56 0.03 -26.59
C THR A 404 -6.17 0.21 -25.11
N SER A 405 -5.57 1.35 -24.75
CA SER A 405 -5.19 1.70 -23.35
C SER A 405 -5.50 3.18 -23.07
N ALA A 406 -5.41 3.59 -21.81
CA ALA A 406 -5.82 4.89 -21.26
C ALA A 406 -5.22 6.10 -22.01
N MET A 407 -5.98 7.21 -22.02
CA MET A 407 -5.62 8.48 -22.65
C MET A 407 -5.93 9.64 -21.68
N PRO A 408 -5.03 10.62 -21.46
CA PRO A 408 -5.27 11.74 -20.56
C PRO A 408 -6.56 12.50 -20.88
N GLY A 409 -7.26 12.95 -19.83
CA GLY A 409 -8.57 13.60 -19.94
C GLY A 409 -9.74 12.64 -20.16
N GLY A 410 -9.48 11.33 -20.30
CA GLY A 410 -10.49 10.26 -20.28
C GLY A 410 -10.67 9.54 -21.62
N GLY A 411 -10.75 8.21 -21.53
CA GLY A 411 -10.99 7.34 -22.67
C GLY A 411 -9.77 6.47 -22.99
N THR A 412 -9.62 6.08 -24.25
CA THR A 412 -8.56 5.15 -24.68
C THR A 412 -8.10 5.43 -26.11
N THR A 413 -6.87 5.05 -26.46
CA THR A 413 -6.27 5.20 -27.80
C THR A 413 -5.36 4.02 -28.23
N GLU A 414 -4.95 4.00 -29.51
CA GLU A 414 -4.00 3.07 -30.19
C GLU A 414 -2.66 3.79 -30.55
N LYS A 415 -1.52 3.09 -30.49
CA LYS A 415 -0.12 3.60 -30.70
C LYS A 415 0.91 2.44 -30.81
N THR A 416 1.74 2.20 -31.86
CA THR A 416 2.50 0.91 -32.15
C THR A 416 4.03 0.75 -31.86
N GLY A 417 4.53 -0.47 -31.49
CA GLY A 417 5.92 -0.91 -31.14
C GLY A 417 6.32 -1.43 -29.70
N THR A 418 7.60 -1.27 -29.27
CA THR A 418 8.16 -1.81 -28.00
C THR A 418 7.74 -1.17 -26.66
N SER A 419 7.38 0.11 -26.59
CA SER A 419 7.14 0.79 -25.28
C SER A 419 6.10 0.13 -24.40
N MET A 420 5.10 -0.53 -24.98
CA MET A 420 3.97 -1.10 -24.25
C MET A 420 4.09 -2.61 -24.11
N ALA A 421 5.00 -3.24 -24.85
CA ALA A 421 5.46 -4.58 -24.51
C ALA A 421 6.02 -4.59 -23.07
N ALA A 422 6.82 -3.59 -22.69
CA ALA A 422 7.39 -3.44 -21.35
C ALA A 422 6.36 -3.47 -20.18
N PRO A 423 5.30 -2.63 -20.12
CA PRO A 423 4.34 -2.62 -19.01
C PRO A 423 3.54 -3.92 -18.86
N HIS A 424 3.43 -4.78 -19.88
CA HIS A 424 2.88 -6.12 -19.68
C HIS A 424 3.74 -6.95 -18.72
N VAL A 425 5.07 -6.83 -18.84
CA VAL A 425 6.03 -7.52 -17.98
C VAL A 425 6.00 -6.91 -16.58
N SER A 426 5.97 -5.58 -16.48
CA SER A 426 5.85 -4.85 -15.21
C SER A 426 4.58 -5.25 -14.45
N GLY A 427 3.43 -5.34 -15.12
CA GLY A 427 2.20 -5.88 -14.53
C GLY A 427 2.30 -7.36 -14.19
N THR A 428 2.89 -8.19 -15.06
CA THR A 428 3.03 -9.64 -14.81
C THR A 428 3.88 -9.91 -13.57
N LEU A 429 4.91 -9.10 -13.31
CA LEU A 429 5.73 -9.20 -12.11
C LEU A 429 4.93 -8.92 -10.82
N ALA A 430 4.00 -7.94 -10.85
CA ALA A 430 3.05 -7.74 -9.76
C ALA A 430 2.14 -8.98 -9.55
N LEU A 431 1.58 -9.54 -10.63
CA LEU A 431 0.76 -10.76 -10.52
C LEU A 431 1.53 -11.95 -9.90
N ILE A 432 2.79 -12.16 -10.29
CA ILE A 432 3.62 -13.26 -9.76
C ILE A 432 3.95 -13.04 -8.28
N SER A 433 4.23 -11.81 -7.86
CA SER A 433 4.51 -11.49 -6.45
C SER A 433 3.26 -11.67 -5.58
N GLN A 434 2.10 -11.16 -6.00
CA GLN A 434 0.84 -11.33 -5.27
C GLN A 434 0.44 -12.81 -5.15
N ALA A 435 0.67 -13.61 -6.20
CA ALA A 435 0.38 -15.05 -6.21
C ALA A 435 1.13 -15.83 -5.10
N TYR A 436 2.33 -15.39 -4.73
CA TYR A 436 3.06 -15.94 -3.59
C TYR A 436 4.06 -14.95 -2.98
N PRO A 437 3.63 -14.08 -2.03
CA PRO A 437 4.45 -12.98 -1.48
C PRO A 437 5.66 -13.41 -0.62
N MET A 438 5.95 -14.71 -0.54
CA MET A 438 7.16 -15.27 0.10
C MET A 438 8.26 -15.65 -0.90
N LEU A 439 8.01 -15.50 -2.22
CA LEU A 439 9.05 -15.68 -3.23
C LEU A 439 10.12 -14.58 -3.10
N THR A 440 11.39 -14.96 -3.25
CA THR A 440 12.47 -13.97 -3.41
C THR A 440 12.50 -13.42 -4.85
N PRO A 441 13.10 -12.25 -5.11
CA PRO A 441 13.15 -11.68 -6.46
C PRO A 441 13.81 -12.59 -7.50
N ALA A 442 14.75 -13.45 -7.10
CA ALA A 442 15.34 -14.43 -7.99
C ALA A 442 14.31 -15.51 -8.43
N GLN A 443 13.36 -15.87 -7.56
CA GLN A 443 12.33 -16.86 -7.84
C GLN A 443 11.16 -16.28 -8.65
N VAL A 444 10.70 -15.07 -8.34
CA VAL A 444 9.68 -14.36 -9.16
C VAL A 444 10.22 -14.17 -10.60
N GLN A 445 11.50 -13.85 -10.76
CA GLN A 445 12.16 -13.77 -12.07
C GLN A 445 12.32 -15.15 -12.75
N GLU A 446 12.56 -16.22 -11.98
CA GLU A 446 12.54 -17.61 -12.47
C GLU A 446 11.14 -18.00 -12.98
N LYS A 447 10.07 -17.66 -12.24
CA LYS A 447 8.67 -17.90 -12.63
C LYS A 447 8.34 -17.20 -13.95
N LEU A 448 8.76 -15.94 -14.11
CA LEU A 448 8.59 -15.18 -15.35
C LEU A 448 9.31 -15.85 -16.54
N TYR A 449 10.56 -16.26 -16.39
CA TYR A 449 11.39 -16.74 -17.51
C TYR A 449 11.10 -18.18 -17.94
N ASP A 450 10.78 -19.09 -17.01
CA ASP A 450 10.55 -20.51 -17.32
C ASP A 450 9.26 -20.72 -18.12
N ASN A 451 8.26 -19.85 -17.92
CA ASN A 451 6.92 -19.96 -18.51
C ASN A 451 6.73 -19.22 -19.84
N LEU A 452 7.80 -18.64 -20.42
CA LEU A 452 7.72 -17.91 -21.69
C LEU A 452 7.40 -18.82 -22.89
N GLU A 453 6.37 -18.44 -23.63
CA GLU A 453 5.81 -19.18 -24.76
C GLU A 453 6.80 -19.23 -25.94
N LYS A 454 6.95 -20.41 -26.56
CA LYS A 454 7.93 -20.66 -27.63
C LYS A 454 7.28 -20.47 -29.00
N VAL A 455 6.98 -19.21 -29.29
CA VAL A 455 6.24 -18.75 -30.48
C VAL A 455 6.87 -19.22 -31.81
N SER A 456 6.05 -19.30 -32.85
CA SER A 456 6.41 -20.01 -34.10
C SER A 456 7.68 -19.47 -34.79
N GLY A 457 7.92 -18.15 -34.71
CA GLY A 457 9.12 -17.49 -35.24
C GLY A 457 10.43 -18.00 -34.63
N MET A 458 10.42 -18.50 -33.39
CA MET A 458 11.60 -19.07 -32.73
C MET A 458 12.07 -20.40 -33.36
N GLN A 459 11.25 -21.04 -34.21
CA GLN A 459 11.56 -22.32 -34.87
C GLN A 459 12.01 -23.43 -33.90
N GLY A 460 11.49 -23.42 -32.66
CA GLY A 460 11.84 -24.36 -31.60
C GLY A 460 13.23 -24.16 -30.98
N GLN A 461 13.89 -23.01 -31.18
CA GLN A 461 15.05 -22.63 -30.37
C GLN A 461 14.61 -22.23 -28.95
N PRO A 462 15.44 -22.46 -27.92
CA PRO A 462 15.14 -22.01 -26.56
C PRO A 462 15.26 -20.48 -26.41
N ARG A 463 15.95 -19.83 -27.35
CA ARG A 463 16.21 -18.40 -27.41
C ARG A 463 16.53 -17.99 -28.86
N THR A 464 16.13 -16.80 -29.27
CA THR A 464 16.62 -16.12 -30.49
C THR A 464 16.84 -14.63 -30.20
N ASP A 465 17.50 -13.93 -31.12
CA ASP A 465 17.78 -12.50 -30.97
C ASP A 465 16.49 -11.66 -31.10
N GLU A 466 15.57 -12.09 -31.98
CA GLU A 466 14.24 -11.46 -32.24
C GLU A 466 13.24 -11.65 -31.08
N TYR A 467 13.15 -12.85 -30.50
CA TYR A 467 12.09 -13.17 -29.52
C TYR A 467 12.62 -13.29 -28.08
N GLY A 468 13.91 -13.00 -27.85
CA GLY A 468 14.57 -13.28 -26.58
C GLY A 468 14.41 -14.77 -26.20
N ARG A 469 14.01 -15.03 -24.95
CA ARG A 469 13.66 -16.37 -24.43
C ARG A 469 12.27 -16.85 -24.86
N GLY A 470 11.44 -16.01 -25.48
CA GLY A 470 10.06 -16.30 -25.87
C GLY A 470 9.09 -15.17 -25.53
N ARG A 471 7.81 -15.36 -25.85
CA ARG A 471 6.76 -14.39 -25.57
C ARG A 471 6.24 -14.53 -24.13
N LEU A 472 5.92 -13.41 -23.50
CA LEU A 472 5.25 -13.33 -22.21
C LEU A 472 3.98 -14.20 -22.14
N ASN A 473 3.82 -14.87 -21.00
CA ASN A 473 2.65 -15.66 -20.64
C ASN A 473 2.41 -15.47 -19.12
N ALA A 474 1.61 -14.46 -18.79
CA ALA A 474 1.34 -14.07 -17.41
C ALA A 474 0.62 -15.19 -16.66
N TYR A 475 -0.38 -15.82 -17.29
CA TYR A 475 -1.15 -16.91 -16.71
C TYR A 475 -0.28 -18.10 -16.28
N ALA A 476 0.59 -18.60 -17.17
CA ALA A 476 1.47 -19.71 -16.82
C ALA A 476 2.50 -19.33 -15.73
N SER A 477 3.00 -18.09 -15.76
CA SER A 477 3.93 -17.59 -14.73
C SER A 477 3.27 -17.49 -13.34
N VAL A 478 1.99 -17.09 -13.30
CA VAL A 478 1.17 -17.04 -12.07
C VAL A 478 0.83 -18.45 -11.56
N LEU A 479 0.50 -19.40 -12.44
CA LEU A 479 0.23 -20.78 -12.04
C LEU A 479 1.45 -21.44 -11.37
N ASP A 480 2.65 -21.30 -11.94
CA ASP A 480 3.90 -21.84 -11.36
C ASP A 480 4.30 -21.12 -10.05
N ALA A 481 3.87 -19.87 -9.85
CA ALA A 481 3.97 -19.20 -8.54
C ALA A 481 2.99 -19.82 -7.52
N LEU A 482 1.73 -20.03 -7.92
CA LEU A 482 0.69 -20.66 -7.09
C LEU A 482 1.02 -22.13 -6.75
N GLU A 483 1.62 -22.91 -7.67
CA GLU A 483 2.11 -24.28 -7.41
C GLU A 483 3.09 -24.37 -6.23
N GLN A 484 3.81 -23.28 -5.95
CA GLN A 484 4.81 -23.21 -4.90
C GLN A 484 4.27 -22.61 -3.59
N ASN A 485 3.06 -22.05 -3.61
CA ASN A 485 2.39 -21.49 -2.46
C ASN A 485 1.75 -22.62 -1.63
N PRO A 486 2.20 -22.90 -0.39
CA PRO A 486 1.75 -24.05 0.40
C PRO A 486 0.31 -23.93 0.92
N SER A 487 -0.34 -22.78 0.75
CA SER A 487 -1.76 -22.55 1.04
C SER A 487 -2.65 -22.63 -0.21
N VAL A 488 -2.12 -23.14 -1.34
CA VAL A 488 -2.86 -23.25 -2.61
C VAL A 488 -2.90 -24.70 -3.10
N THR A 489 -4.10 -25.17 -3.49
CA THR A 489 -4.30 -26.43 -4.22
C THR A 489 -4.77 -26.13 -5.64
N LEU A 490 -3.97 -26.48 -6.66
CA LEU A 490 -4.39 -26.43 -8.07
C LEU A 490 -4.97 -27.78 -8.52
N ILE A 491 -6.11 -27.73 -9.21
CA ILE A 491 -6.78 -28.90 -9.81
C ILE A 491 -6.70 -28.76 -11.33
N GLU A 492 -5.60 -29.24 -11.91
CA GLU A 492 -5.31 -29.18 -13.35
C GLU A 492 -6.03 -30.26 -14.19
N GLN A 493 -6.40 -31.38 -13.56
CA GLN A 493 -6.93 -32.57 -14.23
C GLN A 493 -8.20 -33.06 -13.53
N SER A 494 -9.07 -33.78 -14.24
CA SER A 494 -10.40 -34.17 -13.75
C SER A 494 -10.36 -35.06 -12.49
N GLN A 495 -10.56 -34.45 -11.31
CA GLN A 495 -10.52 -35.07 -10.00
C GLN A 495 -11.91 -35.60 -9.59
N ASN A 496 -11.96 -36.80 -8.99
CA ASN A 496 -13.21 -37.46 -8.60
C ASN A 496 -13.31 -37.64 -7.08
N ILE A 497 -13.98 -36.72 -6.39
CA ILE A 497 -14.29 -36.86 -4.96
C ILE A 497 -15.44 -37.87 -4.81
N SER A 498 -15.10 -39.05 -4.30
CA SER A 498 -15.99 -40.23 -4.20
C SER A 498 -15.85 -41.00 -2.88
N GLY A 499 -15.08 -40.45 -1.93
CA GLY A 499 -15.04 -40.92 -0.54
C GLY A 499 -16.27 -40.47 0.26
N THR A 500 -16.36 -40.87 1.53
CA THR A 500 -17.42 -40.36 2.42
C THR A 500 -17.23 -38.87 2.70
N GLU A 501 -16.00 -38.44 2.93
CA GLU A 501 -15.59 -37.07 3.24
C GLU A 501 -14.22 -36.76 2.61
N THR A 502 -13.96 -35.49 2.34
CA THR A 502 -12.68 -34.90 1.91
C THR A 502 -12.65 -33.49 2.48
N TYR A 503 -11.48 -32.99 2.89
CA TYR A 503 -11.33 -31.70 3.56
C TYR A 503 -10.20 -30.91 2.92
N TYR A 504 -10.44 -29.62 2.68
CA TYR A 504 -9.40 -28.59 2.53
C TYR A 504 -9.55 -27.60 3.70
N ASN A 505 -8.43 -27.13 4.26
CA ASN A 505 -8.45 -26.29 5.47
C ASN A 505 -7.47 -25.14 5.31
N ASP A 506 -7.92 -23.91 5.51
CA ASP A 506 -7.08 -22.69 5.44
C ASP A 506 -6.32 -22.59 4.08
N GLU A 507 -7.01 -22.95 2.99
CA GLU A 507 -6.46 -23.15 1.63
C GLU A 507 -7.31 -22.45 0.54
N TYR A 508 -6.64 -22.00 -0.52
CA TYR A 508 -7.25 -21.54 -1.77
C TYR A 508 -7.21 -22.69 -2.80
N ILE A 509 -8.36 -23.05 -3.40
CA ILE A 509 -8.48 -24.17 -4.32
C ILE A 509 -8.95 -23.69 -5.69
N TYR A 510 -8.15 -23.92 -6.74
CA TYR A 510 -8.46 -23.49 -8.10
C TYR A 510 -8.72 -24.69 -9.01
N VAL A 511 -9.95 -24.79 -9.55
CA VAL A 511 -10.29 -25.73 -10.63
C VAL A 511 -10.01 -25.06 -11.97
N LEU A 512 -8.89 -25.40 -12.60
CA LEU A 512 -8.39 -24.69 -13.78
C LEU A 512 -9.24 -24.94 -15.06
N PRO A 513 -9.20 -24.04 -16.06
CA PRO A 513 -9.93 -24.20 -17.32
C PRO A 513 -9.69 -25.56 -18.00
N GLY A 514 -10.77 -26.28 -18.31
CA GLY A 514 -10.71 -27.62 -18.89
C GLY A 514 -10.49 -28.77 -17.90
N ALA A 515 -10.15 -28.49 -16.63
CA ALA A 515 -10.20 -29.46 -15.55
C ALA A 515 -11.66 -29.73 -15.12
N THR A 516 -11.87 -30.72 -14.25
CA THR A 516 -13.21 -31.10 -13.81
C THR A 516 -13.17 -31.59 -12.36
N LEU A 517 -13.73 -30.83 -11.43
CA LEU A 517 -13.94 -31.31 -10.06
C LEU A 517 -15.29 -32.01 -9.99
N ASN A 518 -15.28 -33.34 -10.01
CA ASN A 518 -16.48 -34.17 -9.97
C ASN A 518 -16.74 -34.65 -8.53
N VAL A 519 -17.74 -34.08 -7.86
CA VAL A 519 -18.08 -34.33 -6.45
C VAL A 519 -19.30 -35.26 -6.36
N ASN A 520 -19.06 -36.53 -6.04
CA ASN A 520 -20.09 -37.54 -5.71
C ASN A 520 -20.03 -38.04 -4.27
N GLY A 521 -19.00 -37.65 -3.51
CA GLY A 521 -18.88 -37.81 -2.06
C GLY A 521 -19.23 -36.51 -1.31
N THR A 522 -18.73 -36.36 -0.08
CA THR A 522 -18.73 -35.07 0.63
C THR A 522 -17.39 -34.37 0.46
N LEU A 523 -17.42 -33.09 0.09
CA LEU A 523 -16.31 -32.14 0.12
C LEU A 523 -16.59 -31.14 1.24
N ASN A 524 -15.61 -30.87 2.10
CA ASN A 524 -15.68 -29.84 3.13
C ASN A 524 -14.60 -28.79 2.86
N LEU A 525 -15.02 -27.53 2.81
CA LEU A 525 -14.14 -26.36 2.67
C LEU A 525 -14.16 -25.62 4.01
N ASN A 526 -13.06 -25.65 4.75
CA ASN A 526 -12.96 -25.09 6.09
C ASN A 526 -12.00 -23.89 6.10
N ASN A 527 -12.51 -22.67 6.28
CA ASN A 527 -11.78 -21.42 6.00
C ASN A 527 -11.11 -21.42 4.60
N ALA A 528 -11.81 -21.95 3.59
CA ALA A 528 -11.22 -22.31 2.31
C ALA A 528 -12.08 -21.87 1.13
N PHE A 529 -11.43 -21.35 0.09
CA PHE A 529 -12.09 -20.70 -1.05
C PHE A 529 -11.93 -21.55 -2.31
N LEU A 530 -13.04 -21.92 -2.96
CA LEU A 530 -13.05 -22.76 -4.17
C LEU A 530 -13.40 -21.95 -5.41
N TYR A 531 -12.38 -21.61 -6.20
CA TYR A 531 -12.52 -20.91 -7.48
C TYR A 531 -12.71 -21.91 -8.62
N VAL A 532 -13.75 -21.71 -9.45
CA VAL A 532 -14.18 -22.65 -10.49
C VAL A 532 -14.06 -22.02 -11.88
N LEU A 533 -12.90 -22.21 -12.52
CA LEU A 533 -12.65 -21.79 -13.91
C LEU A 533 -12.80 -22.93 -14.92
N GLY A 534 -12.78 -24.17 -14.44
CA GLY A 534 -12.97 -25.40 -15.23
C GLY A 534 -14.42 -25.87 -15.27
N THR A 535 -14.74 -26.91 -14.52
CA THR A 535 -16.11 -27.40 -14.36
C THR A 535 -16.28 -28.08 -13.00
N LEU A 536 -17.23 -27.58 -12.20
CA LEU A 536 -17.75 -28.26 -11.02
C LEU A 536 -18.97 -29.09 -11.42
N GLU A 537 -18.92 -30.40 -11.22
CA GLU A 537 -20.03 -31.32 -11.57
C GLU A 537 -20.24 -32.40 -10.49
N GLY A 538 -21.35 -33.13 -10.59
CA GLY A 538 -21.61 -34.30 -9.75
C GLY A 538 -22.95 -34.24 -9.02
N SER A 539 -23.04 -35.00 -7.92
CA SER A 539 -24.30 -35.23 -7.18
C SER A 539 -24.11 -35.44 -5.66
N GLY A 540 -22.92 -35.14 -5.14
CA GLY A 540 -22.56 -35.29 -3.73
C GLY A 540 -23.00 -34.12 -2.85
N THR A 541 -22.15 -33.76 -1.90
CA THR A 541 -22.36 -32.62 -0.99
C THR A 541 -21.09 -31.77 -0.92
N ILE A 542 -21.23 -30.45 -0.91
CA ILE A 542 -20.16 -29.49 -0.58
C ILE A 542 -20.60 -28.73 0.66
N ASN A 543 -19.82 -28.79 1.74
CA ASN A 543 -20.04 -28.03 2.97
C ASN A 543 -19.03 -26.88 3.00
N LEU A 544 -19.54 -25.66 3.21
CA LEU A 544 -18.74 -24.49 3.57
C LEU A 544 -18.67 -24.44 5.10
N ILE A 545 -17.50 -24.23 5.69
CA ILE A 545 -17.29 -24.26 7.14
C ILE A 545 -16.37 -23.08 7.51
N GLY A 546 -16.76 -22.28 8.50
CA GLY A 546 -16.06 -21.03 8.81
C GLY A 546 -16.18 -20.03 7.66
N VAL A 547 -15.10 -19.32 7.34
CA VAL A 547 -15.06 -18.35 6.22
C VAL A 547 -14.71 -19.09 4.93
N ALA A 548 -15.70 -19.72 4.29
CA ALA A 548 -15.51 -20.53 3.09
C ALA A 548 -16.53 -20.19 2.00
N GLU A 549 -16.09 -20.13 0.74
CA GLU A 549 -16.90 -19.70 -0.41
C GLU A 549 -16.63 -20.55 -1.66
N ILE A 550 -17.59 -20.57 -2.60
CA ILE A 550 -17.43 -21.13 -3.95
C ILE A 550 -17.62 -19.99 -4.95
N ILE A 551 -16.56 -19.65 -5.67
CA ILE A 551 -16.50 -18.53 -6.60
C ILE A 551 -16.51 -19.12 -8.02
N ASP A 552 -17.68 -19.05 -8.67
CA ASP A 552 -17.94 -19.62 -10.00
C ASP A 552 -18.59 -18.56 -10.91
N GLU A 553 -17.76 -17.87 -11.68
CA GLU A 553 -18.18 -16.81 -12.64
C GLU A 553 -19.04 -17.35 -13.79
N HIS A 554 -18.92 -18.65 -14.11
CA HIS A 554 -19.67 -19.33 -15.16
C HIS A 554 -21.02 -19.87 -14.65
N GLY A 555 -21.16 -19.98 -13.33
CA GLY A 555 -22.29 -20.57 -12.63
C GLY A 555 -22.20 -22.09 -12.54
N ILE A 556 -22.67 -22.63 -11.42
CA ILE A 556 -22.55 -24.05 -11.03
C ILE A 556 -23.53 -24.93 -11.83
N ASN A 557 -23.34 -24.98 -13.16
CA ASN A 557 -24.32 -25.48 -14.13
C ASN A 557 -24.47 -27.02 -14.15
N ASN A 558 -23.49 -27.77 -13.65
CA ASN A 558 -23.45 -29.24 -13.72
C ASN A 558 -23.39 -29.95 -12.35
N PHE A 559 -23.33 -29.21 -11.24
CA PHE A 559 -23.49 -29.82 -9.91
C PHE A 559 -24.98 -29.97 -9.59
N THR A 560 -25.38 -31.19 -9.26
CA THR A 560 -26.77 -31.54 -8.89
C THR A 560 -26.90 -32.03 -7.44
N GLY A 561 -25.83 -31.85 -6.67
CA GLY A 561 -25.75 -32.19 -5.26
C GLY A 561 -26.25 -31.07 -4.34
N THR A 562 -25.88 -31.16 -3.07
CA THR A 562 -26.21 -30.15 -2.05
C THR A 562 -25.00 -29.25 -1.79
N ILE A 563 -25.20 -27.93 -1.73
CA ILE A 563 -24.23 -26.98 -1.19
C ILE A 563 -24.79 -26.50 0.15
N GLY A 564 -24.02 -26.66 1.23
CA GLY A 564 -24.37 -26.29 2.59
C GLY A 564 -23.67 -25.00 3.02
N ASP A 565 -24.43 -24.13 3.68
CA ASP A 565 -24.08 -22.77 4.12
C ASP A 565 -23.29 -22.70 5.45
N GLY A 566 -22.74 -23.81 5.93
CA GLY A 566 -22.10 -23.87 7.24
C GLY A 566 -23.04 -24.12 8.42
N SER A 567 -24.31 -24.46 8.17
CA SER A 567 -25.14 -25.18 9.15
C SER A 567 -24.66 -26.64 9.34
N ASP A 568 -23.44 -26.76 9.87
CA ASP A 568 -22.55 -27.91 9.87
C ASP A 568 -23.09 -29.17 10.59
N PRO A 569 -22.92 -30.40 10.04
CA PRO A 569 -22.99 -31.63 10.82
C PRO A 569 -21.78 -31.73 11.78
N PRO A 570 -21.96 -31.49 13.08
CA PRO A 570 -20.96 -30.79 13.88
C PRO A 570 -19.79 -31.63 14.44
N PRO A 571 -18.61 -31.02 14.68
CA PRO A 571 -17.59 -31.56 15.58
C PRO A 571 -18.17 -31.74 17.00
N PRO A 572 -17.71 -32.76 17.73
CA PRO A 572 -18.55 -33.75 18.44
C PRO A 572 -19.86 -33.19 19.00
N ALA A 573 -20.88 -33.12 18.13
CA ALA A 573 -22.26 -32.71 18.36
C ALA A 573 -22.61 -32.13 19.74
N TYR A 574 -22.27 -30.85 19.90
CA TYR A 574 -22.98 -29.95 20.81
C TYR A 574 -24.47 -29.97 20.43
N PRO A 575 -25.40 -30.42 21.30
CA PRO A 575 -26.78 -30.59 20.86
C PRO A 575 -27.44 -29.27 20.47
N THR A 576 -27.65 -29.06 19.17
CA THR A 576 -28.39 -27.92 18.62
C THR A 576 -29.89 -28.12 18.82
N VAL A 577 -30.57 -27.18 19.46
CA VAL A 577 -32.02 -27.27 19.73
C VAL A 577 -32.74 -25.97 19.33
N SER A 578 -33.55 -26.06 18.27
CA SER A 578 -34.32 -24.93 17.75
C SER A 578 -35.65 -24.72 18.48
N ASP A 579 -36.12 -23.47 18.55
CA ASP A 579 -37.41 -23.06 19.17
C ASP A 579 -37.58 -23.54 20.63
N THR A 580 -36.47 -23.54 21.37
CA THR A 580 -36.38 -24.18 22.69
C THR A 580 -37.11 -23.39 23.77
N THR A 581 -38.13 -23.99 24.39
CA THR A 581 -38.76 -23.45 25.61
C THR A 581 -38.27 -24.17 26.87
N PHE A 582 -37.42 -23.52 27.67
CA PHE A 582 -36.98 -24.01 28.98
C PHE A 582 -38.08 -23.75 30.03
N THR A 583 -38.78 -24.81 30.42
CA THR A 583 -39.89 -24.78 31.40
C THR A 583 -39.47 -25.10 32.84
N GLN A 584 -38.21 -25.51 33.05
CA GLN A 584 -37.63 -25.89 34.34
C GLN A 584 -36.13 -25.55 34.37
N ASN A 585 -35.57 -25.35 35.57
CA ASN A 585 -34.14 -25.09 35.75
C ASN A 585 -33.30 -26.23 35.16
N THR A 586 -32.30 -25.85 34.37
CA THR A 586 -31.46 -26.77 33.60
C THR A 586 -30.00 -26.47 33.90
N VAL A 587 -29.18 -27.52 34.03
CA VAL A 587 -27.72 -27.40 34.10
C VAL A 587 -27.15 -28.07 32.85
N LEU A 588 -26.36 -27.32 32.07
CA LEU A 588 -25.70 -27.81 30.88
C LEU A 588 -24.34 -28.39 31.28
N ALA A 589 -24.16 -29.68 30.99
CA ALA A 589 -22.95 -30.45 31.28
C ALA A 589 -22.01 -30.56 30.07
N ASP A 590 -22.57 -30.46 28.87
CA ASP A 590 -21.87 -30.39 27.57
C ASP A 590 -22.25 -29.06 26.89
N THR A 591 -21.46 -28.62 25.89
CA THR A 591 -21.77 -27.39 25.14
C THR A 591 -23.10 -27.52 24.40
N LEU A 592 -23.93 -26.48 24.42
CA LEU A 592 -25.25 -26.47 23.75
C LEU A 592 -25.31 -25.34 22.72
N MET A 593 -25.93 -25.61 21.56
CA MET A 593 -26.32 -24.58 20.59
C MET A 593 -27.84 -24.38 20.61
N LEU A 594 -28.30 -23.14 20.54
CA LEU A 594 -29.72 -22.78 20.52
C LEU A 594 -30.05 -21.87 19.34
N THR A 595 -31.14 -22.18 18.62
CA THR A 595 -31.54 -21.48 17.40
C THR A 595 -33.05 -21.20 17.35
N GLY A 596 -33.49 -20.34 16.42
CA GLY A 596 -34.89 -19.91 16.34
C GLY A 596 -35.32 -19.12 17.58
N VAL A 597 -36.56 -19.27 18.05
CA VAL A 597 -37.04 -18.52 19.23
C VAL A 597 -36.76 -19.29 20.53
N THR A 598 -35.69 -18.92 21.23
CA THR A 598 -35.41 -19.48 22.57
C THR A 598 -36.24 -18.76 23.62
N THR A 599 -36.97 -19.51 24.45
CA THR A 599 -37.81 -18.98 25.53
C THR A 599 -37.42 -19.58 26.88
N LEU A 600 -37.30 -18.75 27.93
CA LEU A 600 -37.24 -19.20 29.32
C LEU A 600 -38.53 -18.83 30.03
N ASP A 601 -39.13 -19.78 30.76
CA ASP A 601 -40.32 -19.54 31.59
C ASP A 601 -40.00 -18.69 32.86
N PRO A 602 -41.01 -18.04 33.47
CA PRO A 602 -40.84 -17.24 34.69
C PRO A 602 -40.18 -17.98 35.85
N GLY A 603 -38.97 -17.54 36.21
CA GLY A 603 -38.17 -18.11 37.29
C GLY A 603 -37.21 -19.23 36.87
N VAL A 604 -37.15 -19.58 35.58
CA VAL A 604 -36.26 -20.63 35.07
C VAL A 604 -34.81 -20.14 34.98
N THR A 605 -33.89 -20.93 35.53
CA THR A 605 -32.44 -20.70 35.43
C THR A 605 -31.77 -21.75 34.56
N VAL A 606 -31.03 -21.32 33.54
CA VAL A 606 -30.08 -22.16 32.78
C VAL A 606 -28.68 -21.94 33.35
N THR A 607 -28.04 -22.99 33.85
CA THR A 607 -26.69 -22.95 34.43
C THR A 607 -25.70 -23.61 33.47
N VAL A 608 -24.59 -22.94 33.20
CA VAL A 608 -23.52 -23.40 32.29
C VAL A 608 -22.29 -23.67 33.15
N ALA A 609 -21.88 -24.95 33.24
CA ALA A 609 -21.07 -25.43 34.36
C ALA A 609 -19.59 -25.69 34.05
N GLU A 610 -19.25 -26.23 32.87
CA GLU A 610 -17.87 -26.60 32.48
C GLU A 610 -17.57 -26.38 30.96
N ASN A 611 -18.59 -26.00 30.17
CA ASN A 611 -18.61 -25.99 28.70
C ASN A 611 -19.44 -24.79 28.18
N ASN A 612 -19.54 -24.56 26.87
CA ASN A 612 -20.13 -23.33 26.30
C ASN A 612 -21.67 -23.37 26.13
N LEU A 613 -22.28 -22.19 25.94
CA LEU A 613 -23.66 -22.03 25.48
C LEU A 613 -23.67 -20.99 24.36
N ILE A 614 -23.96 -21.41 23.14
CA ILE A 614 -23.94 -20.55 21.95
C ILE A 614 -25.38 -20.34 21.49
N ILE A 615 -25.82 -19.09 21.37
CA ILE A 615 -27.21 -18.73 21.07
C ILE A 615 -27.23 -17.95 19.75
N ILE A 616 -27.59 -18.65 18.68
CA ILE A 616 -27.67 -18.17 17.29
C ILE A 616 -29.16 -18.07 16.93
N ALA A 617 -29.83 -17.06 17.50
CA ALA A 617 -31.28 -17.00 17.62
C ALA A 617 -31.86 -15.64 17.22
N ASP A 618 -32.94 -15.62 16.45
CA ASP A 618 -33.69 -14.39 16.13
C ASP A 618 -34.11 -13.62 17.40
N THR A 619 -34.43 -14.35 18.48
CA THR A 619 -34.85 -13.78 19.77
C THR A 619 -34.64 -14.75 20.93
N LEU A 620 -34.04 -14.25 22.02
CA LEU A 620 -33.97 -14.89 23.33
C LEU A 620 -34.98 -14.24 24.29
N GLN A 621 -36.14 -14.87 24.48
CA GLN A 621 -37.28 -14.36 25.26
C GLN A 621 -37.28 -14.90 26.70
N MET A 622 -36.73 -14.14 27.65
CA MET A 622 -36.59 -14.55 29.05
C MET A 622 -37.77 -14.06 29.91
N ASN A 623 -38.93 -14.71 29.75
CA ASN A 623 -40.20 -14.24 30.30
C ASN A 623 -40.23 -14.14 31.84
N GLY A 624 -40.71 -13.00 32.34
CA GLY A 624 -41.10 -12.82 33.74
C GLY A 624 -39.95 -12.61 34.74
N SER A 625 -40.30 -12.39 36.00
CA SER A 625 -39.32 -12.05 37.05
C SER A 625 -38.54 -13.28 37.52
N GLY A 626 -37.23 -13.28 37.29
CA GLY A 626 -36.30 -14.29 37.82
C GLY A 626 -35.87 -15.38 36.83
N SER A 627 -36.24 -15.27 35.55
CA SER A 627 -35.56 -15.99 34.47
C SER A 627 -34.08 -15.59 34.41
N SER A 628 -33.15 -16.55 34.27
CA SER A 628 -31.72 -16.22 34.17
C SER A 628 -30.88 -17.27 33.43
N ILE A 629 -29.74 -16.83 32.89
CA ILE A 629 -28.64 -17.69 32.41
C ILE A 629 -27.44 -17.41 33.31
N SER A 630 -26.68 -18.43 33.72
CA SER A 630 -25.58 -18.26 34.70
C SER A 630 -24.38 -19.19 34.44
N ILE A 631 -23.19 -18.61 34.27
CA ILE A 631 -21.96 -19.26 33.78
C ILE A 631 -20.93 -19.36 34.92
N PHE A 632 -20.23 -20.50 35.09
CA PHE A 632 -19.55 -20.83 36.36
C PHE A 632 -18.10 -21.34 36.33
N ALA A 633 -17.42 -21.50 35.18
CA ALA A 633 -16.09 -22.11 35.13
C ALA A 633 -15.21 -21.66 33.96
N SER A 634 -13.90 -21.93 34.10
CA SER A 634 -12.74 -21.60 33.25
C SER A 634 -12.79 -21.93 31.75
N SER A 635 -13.86 -22.55 31.28
CA SER A 635 -14.08 -23.00 29.91
C SER A 635 -15.57 -22.96 29.56
N GLY A 636 -16.33 -22.11 30.26
CA GLY A 636 -17.74 -21.84 30.02
C GLY A 636 -17.91 -20.42 29.50
N GLU A 637 -18.27 -20.32 28.24
CA GLU A 637 -18.58 -19.09 27.51
C GLU A 637 -20.07 -19.08 27.16
N LEU A 638 -20.78 -17.98 27.45
CA LEU A 638 -22.06 -17.68 26.80
C LEU A 638 -21.78 -16.77 25.60
N ARG A 639 -22.03 -17.24 24.39
CA ARG A 639 -21.88 -16.44 23.17
C ARG A 639 -23.25 -16.11 22.60
N LEU A 640 -23.53 -14.81 22.49
CA LEU A 640 -24.74 -14.26 21.91
C LEU A 640 -24.42 -13.70 20.52
N SER A 641 -25.00 -14.27 19.47
CA SER A 641 -24.57 -13.97 18.10
C SER A 641 -25.10 -12.65 17.53
N GLU A 642 -24.47 -12.20 16.44
CA GLU A 642 -24.75 -10.94 15.73
C GLU A 642 -26.26 -10.65 15.57
N GLY A 643 -26.67 -9.41 15.87
CA GLY A 643 -28.06 -8.94 15.71
C GLY A 643 -29.13 -9.58 16.65
N ILE A 644 -28.74 -10.42 17.61
CA ILE A 644 -29.68 -11.11 18.51
C ILE A 644 -30.50 -10.16 19.39
N HIS A 645 -31.80 -10.42 19.50
CA HIS A 645 -32.71 -9.70 20.41
C HIS A 645 -32.90 -10.46 21.73
N VAL A 646 -32.27 -10.02 22.82
CA VAL A 646 -32.44 -10.59 24.17
C VAL A 646 -33.46 -9.80 24.98
N ASN A 647 -34.62 -10.39 25.23
CA ASN A 647 -35.76 -9.77 25.88
C ASN A 647 -35.97 -10.28 27.32
N GLY A 648 -35.46 -9.53 28.31
CA GLY A 648 -35.77 -9.69 29.73
C GLY A 648 -34.80 -10.57 30.54
N GLY A 649 -35.16 -10.84 31.80
CA GLY A 649 -34.41 -11.75 32.69
C GLY A 649 -33.05 -11.22 33.15
N ARG A 650 -32.11 -12.13 33.43
CA ARG A 650 -30.74 -11.82 33.87
C ARG A 650 -29.68 -12.74 33.28
N LEU A 651 -28.64 -12.17 32.68
CA LEU A 651 -27.39 -12.86 32.32
C LEU A 651 -26.39 -12.74 33.48
N VAL A 652 -25.63 -13.81 33.74
CA VAL A 652 -24.74 -13.87 34.91
C VAL A 652 -23.43 -14.60 34.60
N ALA A 653 -22.30 -13.92 34.74
CA ALA A 653 -21.00 -14.57 34.81
C ALA A 653 -20.59 -14.78 36.29
N HIS A 654 -19.93 -15.88 36.57
CA HIS A 654 -19.25 -16.16 37.84
C HIS A 654 -17.76 -16.46 37.58
N SER A 655 -17.01 -16.80 38.63
CA SER A 655 -15.56 -17.01 38.58
C SER A 655 -15.10 -17.85 37.40
N GLU A 656 -14.23 -17.28 36.57
CA GLU A 656 -13.59 -17.85 35.39
C GLU A 656 -14.56 -18.16 34.21
N GLY A 657 -15.85 -17.81 34.33
CA GLY A 657 -16.82 -17.89 33.23
C GLY A 657 -16.95 -16.57 32.45
N GLU A 658 -17.24 -16.67 31.16
CA GLU A 658 -17.26 -15.55 30.22
C GLU A 658 -18.64 -15.38 29.55
N ILE A 659 -18.98 -14.14 29.20
CA ILE A 659 -20.12 -13.79 28.33
C ILE A 659 -19.56 -12.95 27.19
N ASP A 660 -19.63 -13.44 25.96
CA ASP A 660 -19.34 -12.67 24.75
C ASP A 660 -20.66 -12.30 24.05
N ILE A 661 -20.71 -11.07 23.56
CA ILE A 661 -21.88 -10.47 22.91
C ILE A 661 -21.37 -9.91 21.59
N GLU A 662 -21.76 -10.51 20.48
CA GLU A 662 -21.33 -10.10 19.14
C GLU A 662 -21.97 -8.76 18.70
N GLU A 663 -21.58 -8.32 17.51
CA GLU A 663 -21.91 -7.03 16.92
C GLU A 663 -23.42 -6.85 16.63
N GLU A 664 -23.90 -5.61 16.61
CA GLU A 664 -25.33 -5.23 16.48
C GLU A 664 -26.33 -5.82 17.52
N ALA A 665 -25.87 -6.56 18.55
CA ALA A 665 -26.75 -7.26 19.49
C ALA A 665 -27.61 -6.30 20.36
N MET A 666 -28.89 -6.67 20.57
CA MET A 666 -29.88 -5.85 21.29
C MET A 666 -30.37 -6.51 22.59
N LEU A 667 -30.00 -5.97 23.75
CA LEU A 667 -30.40 -6.46 25.07
C LEU A 667 -31.46 -5.58 25.73
N GLN A 668 -32.74 -5.89 25.50
CA GLN A 668 -33.89 -5.13 26.00
C GLN A 668 -34.47 -5.70 27.31
N SER A 669 -34.68 -4.86 28.32
CA SER A 669 -35.20 -5.25 29.66
C SER A 669 -34.34 -6.26 30.46
N THR A 670 -33.11 -6.50 30.00
CA THR A 670 -32.22 -7.56 30.49
C THR A 670 -31.25 -7.02 31.54
N SER A 671 -31.06 -7.75 32.65
CA SER A 671 -30.04 -7.43 33.66
C SER A 671 -28.75 -8.19 33.39
N LEU A 672 -27.58 -7.60 33.70
CA LEU A 672 -26.28 -8.27 33.61
C LEU A 672 -25.62 -8.34 35.00
N THR A 673 -24.94 -9.43 35.33
CA THR A 673 -24.19 -9.54 36.58
C THR A 673 -22.89 -10.33 36.41
N ILE A 674 -21.76 -9.70 36.64
CA ILE A 674 -20.42 -10.32 36.55
C ILE A 674 -19.90 -10.48 37.98
N HIS A 675 -19.91 -11.70 38.50
CA HIS A 675 -19.37 -12.01 39.82
C HIS A 675 -17.83 -12.18 39.78
N SER A 676 -17.18 -12.00 40.92
CA SER A 676 -15.70 -12.04 41.10
C SER A 676 -15.02 -13.17 40.30
N GLY A 677 -14.04 -12.81 39.47
CA GLY A 677 -13.31 -13.70 38.56
C GLY A 677 -13.98 -13.97 37.21
N GLY A 678 -15.23 -13.57 36.99
CA GLY A 678 -15.90 -13.67 35.69
C GLY A 678 -15.60 -12.49 34.77
N LYS A 679 -15.82 -12.68 33.47
CA LYS A 679 -15.59 -11.69 32.40
C LYS A 679 -16.85 -11.48 31.55
N ALA A 680 -16.97 -10.30 30.95
CA ALA A 680 -17.82 -10.12 29.78
C ALA A 680 -17.12 -9.25 28.72
N ILE A 681 -17.32 -9.59 27.45
CA ILE A 681 -16.98 -8.78 26.27
C ILE A 681 -18.30 -8.29 25.67
N ILE A 682 -18.29 -7.08 25.13
CA ILE A 682 -19.40 -6.54 24.33
C ILE A 682 -18.82 -5.96 23.04
N GLY A 683 -19.23 -6.56 21.92
CA GLY A 683 -18.87 -6.21 20.56
C GLY A 683 -19.44 -4.89 20.09
N ASP A 684 -19.09 -4.54 18.87
CA ASP A 684 -19.28 -3.19 18.33
C ASP A 684 -20.76 -2.91 17.95
N ASP A 685 -21.17 -1.64 18.04
CA ASP A 685 -22.52 -1.13 17.72
C ASP A 685 -23.71 -1.76 18.49
N ALA A 686 -23.47 -2.53 19.57
CA ALA A 686 -24.52 -3.15 20.39
C ALA A 686 -25.38 -2.15 21.23
N ASP A 687 -26.68 -2.43 21.41
CA ASP A 687 -27.61 -1.63 22.24
C ASP A 687 -28.13 -2.41 23.47
N ILE A 688 -27.76 -1.93 24.66
CA ILE A 688 -28.05 -2.57 25.95
C ILE A 688 -29.04 -1.71 26.74
N ASN A 689 -30.31 -1.76 26.31
CA ASN A 689 -31.41 -1.05 26.95
C ASN A 689 -32.11 -1.89 28.04
N THR A 690 -31.52 -1.91 29.24
CA THR A 690 -31.94 -2.75 30.37
C THR A 690 -33.33 -2.41 30.95
N ASN A 691 -33.96 -1.27 30.59
CA ASN A 691 -35.31 -0.87 31.02
C ASN A 691 -35.61 -1.12 32.52
N GLY A 692 -34.66 -0.81 33.40
CA GLY A 692 -34.78 -0.99 34.87
C GLY A 692 -34.02 -2.21 35.42
N GLY A 693 -33.46 -3.05 34.55
CA GLY A 693 -32.53 -4.12 34.90
C GLY A 693 -31.15 -3.59 35.30
N ASN A 694 -30.58 -4.10 36.38
CA ASN A 694 -29.28 -3.60 36.87
C ASN A 694 -28.12 -4.30 36.16
N ILE A 695 -27.02 -3.55 35.98
CA ILE A 695 -25.72 -4.11 35.60
C ILE A 695 -24.83 -4.09 36.84
N VAL A 696 -24.28 -5.24 37.25
CA VAL A 696 -23.53 -5.37 38.51
C VAL A 696 -22.22 -6.11 38.28
N ILE A 697 -21.09 -5.50 38.63
CA ILE A 697 -19.75 -6.08 38.54
C ILE A 697 -19.23 -6.22 39.98
N ASP A 698 -18.86 -7.41 40.44
CA ASP A 698 -18.29 -7.66 41.79
C ASP A 698 -16.74 -7.53 41.80
N PRO A 699 -16.08 -7.45 42.99
CA PRO A 699 -14.63 -7.24 43.08
C PRO A 699 -13.79 -8.27 42.34
N GLY A 700 -12.86 -7.85 41.48
CA GLY A 700 -12.03 -8.75 40.67
C GLY A 700 -12.78 -9.48 39.55
N ALA A 701 -13.92 -8.96 39.11
CA ALA A 701 -14.52 -9.30 37.82
C ALA A 701 -14.14 -8.25 36.76
N GLU A 702 -14.27 -8.61 35.48
CA GLU A 702 -13.88 -7.80 34.33
C GLU A 702 -15.08 -7.51 33.41
N LEU A 703 -15.13 -6.30 32.86
CA LEU A 703 -15.98 -5.94 31.71
C LEU A 703 -15.11 -5.22 30.68
N GLN A 704 -15.15 -5.73 29.45
CA GLN A 704 -14.59 -5.11 28.26
C GLN A 704 -15.74 -4.67 27.34
N VAL A 705 -15.68 -3.45 26.83
CA VAL A 705 -16.63 -2.90 25.86
C VAL A 705 -15.82 -2.38 24.69
N ARG A 706 -16.15 -2.80 23.46
CA ARG A 706 -15.57 -2.28 22.22
C ARG A 706 -16.28 -0.99 21.80
N ASP A 707 -16.35 -0.67 20.50
CA ASP A 707 -16.69 0.67 20.03
C ASP A 707 -18.19 0.85 19.70
N ASN A 708 -18.64 2.11 19.67
CA ASN A 708 -20.02 2.56 19.43
C ASN A 708 -21.13 2.06 20.39
N VAL A 709 -20.81 1.22 21.38
CA VAL A 709 -21.81 0.56 22.25
C VAL A 709 -22.67 1.56 23.02
N THR A 710 -23.98 1.31 23.01
CA THR A 710 -25.00 2.13 23.69
C THR A 710 -25.58 1.40 24.90
N PHE A 711 -25.75 2.11 26.02
CA PHE A 711 -26.39 1.58 27.23
C PHE A 711 -27.59 2.44 27.65
N GLY A 712 -28.79 1.83 27.60
CA GLY A 712 -30.02 2.38 28.17
C GLY A 712 -30.29 1.82 29.56
N LEU A 713 -30.28 2.67 30.59
CA LEU A 713 -30.41 2.24 31.99
C LEU A 713 -31.68 2.77 32.67
N ASP A 714 -32.78 2.97 31.93
CA ASP A 714 -34.01 3.62 32.42
C ASP A 714 -34.48 3.13 33.81
N SER A 715 -34.24 3.94 34.85
CA SER A 715 -34.51 3.65 36.27
C SER A 715 -33.68 2.52 36.92
N ALA A 716 -32.58 2.10 36.28
CA ALA A 716 -31.63 1.10 36.74
C ALA A 716 -30.36 1.71 37.39
N THR A 717 -29.42 0.85 37.79
CA THR A 717 -28.09 1.23 38.29
C THR A 717 -27.03 0.35 37.65
N LEU A 718 -25.95 0.97 37.14
CA LEU A 718 -24.67 0.31 36.91
C LEU A 718 -23.89 0.33 38.23
N ARG A 719 -23.51 -0.85 38.72
CA ARG A 719 -22.82 -0.98 40.01
C ARG A 719 -21.51 -1.74 39.87
N ILE A 720 -20.42 -1.00 39.85
CA ILE A 720 -19.07 -1.52 39.73
C ILE A 720 -18.50 -1.77 41.13
N ARG A 721 -17.85 -2.91 41.34
CA ARG A 721 -17.10 -3.23 42.57
C ARG A 721 -15.78 -3.93 42.26
N GLY A 722 -15.60 -4.42 41.03
CA GLY A 722 -14.33 -4.84 40.44
C GLY A 722 -13.73 -3.75 39.56
N ASP A 723 -13.11 -4.17 38.47
CA ASP A 723 -12.47 -3.28 37.52
C ASP A 723 -13.20 -3.32 36.17
N ALA A 724 -13.24 -2.20 35.44
CA ALA A 724 -13.90 -2.10 34.15
C ALA A 724 -13.09 -1.24 33.18
N VAL A 725 -12.99 -1.70 31.94
CA VAL A 725 -12.24 -1.07 30.84
C VAL A 725 -13.19 -0.80 29.67
N ILE A 726 -13.21 0.43 29.20
CA ILE A 726 -14.09 0.90 28.12
C ILE A 726 -13.23 1.40 26.95
N GLY A 727 -13.58 0.98 25.73
CA GLY A 727 -12.97 1.35 24.45
C GLY A 727 -13.19 2.80 24.01
N ASP A 728 -13.12 3.05 22.71
CA ASP A 728 -12.85 4.38 22.16
C ASP A 728 -14.10 5.21 21.83
N SER A 729 -15.31 4.65 21.90
CA SER A 729 -16.57 5.43 21.90
C SER A 729 -17.72 4.74 22.63
N PHE A 730 -18.45 5.50 23.47
CA PHE A 730 -19.49 4.96 24.35
C PHE A 730 -20.63 5.97 24.60
N THR A 731 -21.89 5.50 24.56
CA THR A 731 -23.08 6.33 24.91
C THR A 731 -23.84 5.81 26.13
N PHE A 732 -24.03 6.64 27.16
CA PHE A 732 -24.92 6.36 28.30
C PHE A 732 -26.25 7.12 28.19
N THR A 733 -27.36 6.43 28.43
CA THR A 733 -28.67 7.06 28.64
C THR A 733 -29.31 6.64 29.96
N ASN A 734 -29.76 7.63 30.74
CA ASN A 734 -30.60 7.52 31.94
C ASN A 734 -30.18 6.52 33.04
N GLY A 735 -29.04 6.69 33.71
CA GLY A 735 -28.62 5.81 34.80
C GLY A 735 -27.92 6.47 36.00
N HIS A 736 -27.68 5.67 37.04
CA HIS A 736 -26.74 5.96 38.12
C HIS A 736 -25.55 4.98 38.05
N ILE A 737 -24.32 5.48 38.22
CA ILE A 737 -23.10 4.66 38.27
C ILE A 737 -22.51 4.69 39.68
N SER A 738 -22.55 3.57 40.40
CA SER A 738 -21.93 3.46 41.73
C SER A 738 -20.72 2.51 41.66
N THR A 739 -19.51 3.02 41.87
CA THR A 739 -18.33 2.17 42.05
C THR A 739 -18.21 1.78 43.55
N SER A 740 -17.07 1.24 43.98
CA SER A 740 -16.80 0.92 45.38
C SER A 740 -15.39 1.39 45.78
N SER A 741 -15.06 1.38 47.08
CA SER A 741 -13.79 1.91 47.60
C SER A 741 -12.61 0.91 47.47
N SER A 742 -12.59 0.13 46.40
CA SER A 742 -11.59 -0.88 46.05
C SER A 742 -11.84 -1.37 44.61
N SER A 743 -12.02 -0.44 43.68
CA SER A 743 -12.63 -0.68 42.38
C SER A 743 -12.22 0.41 41.40
N SER A 744 -11.61 0.07 40.26
CA SER A 744 -11.25 1.07 39.25
C SER A 744 -12.23 1.08 38.08
N LEU A 745 -12.75 2.27 37.77
CA LEU A 745 -13.28 2.57 36.44
C LEU A 745 -12.15 3.25 35.65
N SER A 746 -11.72 2.63 34.55
CA SER A 746 -10.68 3.14 33.66
C SER A 746 -11.26 3.40 32.27
N ILE A 747 -11.10 4.63 31.78
CA ILE A 747 -11.55 5.07 30.45
C ILE A 747 -10.32 5.25 29.54
N GLY A 748 -10.41 4.77 28.30
CA GLY A 748 -9.32 4.75 27.32
C GLY A 748 -8.78 6.12 26.89
N ASN A 749 -7.54 6.14 26.39
CA ASN A 749 -6.89 7.35 25.88
C ASN A 749 -7.34 7.64 24.43
N GLY A 750 -8.49 8.29 24.30
CA GLY A 750 -9.14 8.58 23.03
C GLY A 750 -10.66 8.60 23.17
N ALA A 751 -11.18 7.80 24.11
CA ALA A 751 -12.58 7.56 24.36
C ALA A 751 -13.47 8.82 24.41
N GLN A 752 -14.49 8.85 23.56
CA GLN A 752 -15.60 9.80 23.64
C GLN A 752 -16.73 9.20 24.48
N LEU A 753 -17.23 9.99 25.44
CA LEU A 753 -18.31 9.60 26.35
C LEU A 753 -19.45 10.61 26.28
N ASP A 754 -20.52 10.23 25.56
CA ASP A 754 -21.68 11.08 25.32
C ASP A 754 -22.91 10.67 26.16
N PHE A 755 -23.71 11.68 26.52
CA PHE A 755 -24.94 11.50 27.31
C PHE A 755 -26.15 12.10 26.61
N ALA A 756 -27.06 11.27 26.09
CA ALA A 756 -28.25 11.73 25.35
C ALA A 756 -29.46 12.07 26.26
N GLU A 757 -30.46 12.77 25.70
CA GLU A 757 -31.63 13.28 26.44
C GLU A 757 -32.79 12.28 26.62
N THR A 758 -33.50 12.40 27.74
CA THR A 758 -34.89 11.90 27.87
C THR A 758 -35.89 12.69 27.02
N PRO A 759 -36.96 12.03 26.53
CA PRO A 759 -38.20 12.70 26.16
C PRO A 759 -38.73 13.63 27.26
N ALA A 760 -39.16 14.84 26.89
CA ALA A 760 -39.48 15.91 27.84
C ALA A 760 -40.65 15.56 28.78
N GLY A 761 -40.38 15.51 30.09
CA GLY A 761 -41.41 15.50 31.15
C GLY A 761 -41.22 14.52 32.32
N MET A 762 -40.12 13.75 32.38
CA MET A 762 -40.08 12.51 33.18
C MET A 762 -39.24 12.51 34.47
N PHE A 763 -38.75 13.66 34.97
CA PHE A 763 -37.93 13.70 36.20
C PHE A 763 -38.52 14.51 37.36
N THR A 764 -38.17 14.08 38.59
CA THR A 764 -38.38 14.82 39.83
C THR A 764 -37.05 15.32 40.40
N ARG A 765 -37.11 16.28 41.33
CA ARG A 765 -35.97 17.07 41.78
C ARG A 765 -34.98 16.26 42.62
N GLY A 766 -33.91 15.74 42.00
CA GLY A 766 -32.81 15.11 42.73
C GLY A 766 -31.82 14.28 41.92
N GLN A 767 -32.05 14.03 40.63
CA GLN A 767 -31.17 13.20 39.81
C GLN A 767 -30.28 14.05 38.90
N GLY A 768 -28.99 13.76 38.96
CA GLY A 768 -27.94 14.16 38.02
C GLY A 768 -26.93 13.00 37.97
N PHE A 769 -26.00 13.01 37.01
CA PHE A 769 -25.05 11.92 36.87
C PHE A 769 -24.04 11.95 38.01
N GLU A 770 -24.01 10.90 38.83
CA GLU A 770 -23.24 10.82 40.07
C GLU A 770 -22.38 9.54 40.07
N ILE A 771 -21.05 9.69 39.97
CA ILE A 771 -20.08 8.58 40.14
C ILE A 771 -19.61 8.55 41.60
N LEU A 772 -19.69 7.39 42.25
CA LEU A 772 -19.40 7.19 43.67
C LEU A 772 -18.32 6.13 43.90
N GLY A 773 -17.07 6.52 44.19
CA GLY A 773 -15.95 5.60 44.49
C GLY A 773 -14.63 6.01 43.85
N GLU A 774 -13.66 5.10 43.74
CA GLU A 774 -12.40 5.36 43.02
C GLU A 774 -12.66 5.37 41.49
N PHE A 775 -11.91 6.19 40.75
CA PHE A 775 -11.97 6.33 39.29
C PHE A 775 -10.67 6.92 38.72
N SER A 776 -10.32 6.55 37.48
CA SER A 776 -9.18 7.09 36.75
C SER A 776 -9.54 7.43 35.30
N ILE A 777 -9.27 8.67 34.89
CA ILE A 777 -9.48 9.14 33.51
C ILE A 777 -8.12 9.58 32.95
N LEU A 778 -7.65 8.89 31.91
CA LEU A 778 -6.30 9.03 31.37
C LEU A 778 -6.32 9.39 29.89
N GLY A 779 -5.71 10.54 29.54
CA GLY A 779 -5.49 10.90 28.15
C GLY A 779 -6.56 11.84 27.58
N ASN A 780 -6.63 11.94 26.25
CA ASN A 780 -7.44 12.94 25.54
C ASN A 780 -8.96 12.65 25.51
N GLY A 781 -9.45 11.78 26.39
CA GLY A 781 -10.86 11.40 26.43
C GLY A 781 -11.78 12.60 26.69
N THR A 782 -12.94 12.61 26.02
CA THR A 782 -13.86 13.75 25.99
C THR A 782 -15.23 13.36 26.52
N MET A 783 -15.70 14.04 27.57
CA MET A 783 -17.05 13.85 28.13
C MET A 783 -17.99 15.00 27.74
N GLN A 784 -19.09 14.73 27.00
CA GLN A 784 -20.07 15.77 26.64
C GLN A 784 -21.53 15.39 26.96
N PRO A 785 -22.29 16.24 27.69
CA PRO A 785 -23.74 16.14 27.75
C PRO A 785 -24.38 16.71 26.48
N TYR A 786 -25.28 15.96 25.85
CA TYR A 786 -25.95 16.37 24.62
C TYR A 786 -26.71 17.70 24.81
N ASN A 787 -26.61 18.58 23.81
CA ASN A 787 -27.09 19.95 23.90
C ASN A 787 -28.45 20.13 23.22
N ASN A 788 -29.52 20.27 24.02
CA ASN A 788 -30.84 20.63 23.54
C ASN A 788 -31.51 21.66 24.47
N GLN A 789 -32.51 22.37 23.96
CA GLN A 789 -33.08 23.58 24.56
C GLN A 789 -34.18 23.27 25.60
N SER A 790 -34.14 22.10 26.25
CA SER A 790 -35.28 21.53 26.99
C SER A 790 -35.40 21.92 28.48
N GLY A 791 -34.33 22.47 29.08
CA GLY A 791 -34.38 23.15 30.39
C GLY A 791 -34.47 22.26 31.64
N GLY A 792 -34.02 21.00 31.57
CA GLY A 792 -33.94 20.10 32.73
C GLY A 792 -32.77 20.37 33.69
N TRP A 793 -32.65 19.56 34.74
CA TRP A 793 -31.50 19.56 35.65
C TRP A 793 -30.42 18.61 35.13
N HIS A 794 -29.45 19.15 34.39
CA HIS A 794 -28.32 18.40 33.82
C HIS A 794 -27.00 18.95 34.38
N GLY A 795 -26.24 18.08 35.06
CA GLY A 795 -24.95 18.41 35.66
C GLY A 795 -24.20 17.14 36.08
N LEU A 796 -22.86 17.22 36.03
CA LEU A 796 -21.92 16.11 36.23
C LEU A 796 -21.34 16.16 37.65
N SER A 797 -21.43 15.07 38.40
CA SER A 797 -20.93 14.97 39.78
C SER A 797 -20.04 13.74 39.98
N LEU A 798 -18.74 13.96 40.22
CA LEU A 798 -17.77 12.90 40.54
C LEU A 798 -17.44 12.94 42.03
N ILE A 799 -17.54 11.81 42.74
CA ILE A 799 -17.47 11.72 44.21
C ILE A 799 -16.55 10.55 44.65
N GLY A 800 -15.27 10.87 44.83
CA GLY A 800 -14.21 9.98 45.33
C GLY A 800 -14.38 9.57 46.79
N ASN A 801 -14.39 8.27 47.06
CA ASN A 801 -14.89 7.68 48.33
C ASN A 801 -13.79 7.24 49.32
N GLY A 802 -12.83 8.11 49.60
CA GLY A 802 -11.98 8.04 50.82
C GLY A 802 -10.95 6.90 50.92
N ALA A 803 -10.58 6.31 49.79
CA ALA A 803 -9.39 5.46 49.63
C ALA A 803 -8.49 6.04 48.51
N ASN A 804 -7.37 5.40 48.22
CA ASN A 804 -6.22 6.05 47.57
C ASN A 804 -6.44 6.35 46.08
N GLY A 805 -6.39 7.64 45.71
CA GLY A 805 -6.00 8.06 44.36
C GLY A 805 -7.10 7.98 43.29
N SER A 806 -8.10 8.86 43.38
CA SER A 806 -8.91 9.22 42.20
C SER A 806 -8.17 10.28 41.37
N SER A 807 -8.04 10.07 40.06
CA SER A 807 -7.21 10.94 39.20
C SER A 807 -7.83 11.22 37.83
N VAL A 808 -7.71 12.47 37.37
CA VAL A 808 -8.06 12.89 36.02
C VAL A 808 -6.85 13.58 35.42
N SER A 809 -6.45 13.21 34.20
CA SER A 809 -5.33 13.86 33.52
C SER A 809 -5.51 13.88 32.01
N ASN A 810 -5.22 15.04 31.42
CA ASN A 810 -5.33 15.39 29.99
C ASN A 810 -6.75 15.36 29.37
N ALA A 811 -7.78 14.95 30.12
CA ALA A 811 -9.16 14.85 29.63
C ALA A 811 -9.82 16.21 29.31
N GLN A 812 -10.80 16.19 28.41
CA GLN A 812 -11.75 17.29 28.19
C GLN A 812 -13.11 16.98 28.84
N ILE A 813 -13.66 17.93 29.60
CA ILE A 813 -14.93 17.79 30.31
C ILE A 813 -15.83 18.97 29.95
N SER A 814 -17.01 18.72 29.37
CA SER A 814 -18.01 19.78 29.18
C SER A 814 -19.24 19.61 30.09
N GLY A 815 -19.92 20.72 30.38
CA GLY A 815 -21.12 20.78 31.21
C GLY A 815 -22.16 21.72 30.58
N SER A 816 -23.43 21.30 30.63
CA SER A 816 -24.55 22.06 30.03
C SER A 816 -25.13 23.10 31.01
N THR A 817 -26.22 22.78 31.71
CA THR A 817 -27.08 23.80 32.35
C THR A 817 -26.82 24.01 33.85
N HIS A 818 -26.30 23.00 34.56
CA HIS A 818 -26.06 23.07 36.02
C HIS A 818 -24.63 22.71 36.45
N GLY A 819 -23.70 22.56 35.50
CA GLY A 819 -22.25 22.57 35.72
C GLY A 819 -21.61 21.24 36.17
N VAL A 820 -20.35 21.36 36.64
CA VAL A 820 -19.47 20.24 37.01
C VAL A 820 -19.09 20.32 38.49
N ARG A 821 -19.18 19.19 39.19
CA ARG A 821 -18.90 19.04 40.61
C ARG A 821 -17.95 17.88 40.86
N LEU A 822 -16.87 18.15 41.60
CA LEU A 822 -15.83 17.21 41.98
C LEU A 822 -15.74 17.16 43.52
N ILE A 823 -15.78 15.96 44.08
CA ILE A 823 -15.62 15.72 45.51
C ILE A 823 -14.65 14.52 45.65
N GLY A 824 -13.69 14.56 46.57
CA GLY A 824 -12.73 13.47 46.75
C GLY A 824 -12.04 13.55 48.10
N VAL A 825 -12.27 12.57 48.97
CA VAL A 825 -11.88 12.65 50.40
C VAL A 825 -10.45 12.18 50.68
N GLN A 826 -9.49 12.49 49.79
CA GLN A 826 -8.05 12.41 50.10
C GLN A 826 -7.20 13.21 49.10
N ASP A 827 -7.14 12.78 47.84
CA ASP A 827 -6.34 13.37 46.75
C ASP A 827 -7.19 13.62 45.50
N ILE A 828 -6.88 14.69 44.76
CA ILE A 828 -7.32 14.92 43.38
C ILE A 828 -6.14 15.48 42.57
N ASN A 829 -5.88 14.87 41.42
CA ASN A 829 -5.00 15.38 40.36
C ASN A 829 -5.87 15.79 39.15
N LEU A 830 -5.52 16.90 38.49
CA LEU A 830 -6.20 17.51 37.33
C LEU A 830 -5.21 18.00 36.25
N SER A 831 -4.02 17.38 36.17
CA SER A 831 -2.97 17.81 35.23
C SER A 831 -3.43 17.77 33.77
N GLY A 832 -3.41 18.93 33.09
CA GLY A 832 -3.74 19.06 31.67
C GLY A 832 -5.24 19.02 31.33
N THR A 833 -6.13 19.02 32.32
CA THR A 833 -7.58 18.88 32.11
C THR A 833 -8.24 20.20 31.72
N GLN A 834 -9.06 20.17 30.66
CA GLN A 834 -9.86 21.32 30.21
C GLN A 834 -11.32 21.15 30.64
N ILE A 835 -11.96 22.24 31.10
CA ILE A 835 -13.35 22.23 31.57
C ILE A 835 -14.16 23.35 30.91
N THR A 836 -15.19 23.00 30.15
CA THR A 836 -16.05 23.96 29.44
C THR A 836 -17.48 23.93 29.97
N ASN A 837 -18.08 25.09 30.23
CA ASN A 837 -19.40 25.18 30.86
C ASN A 837 -20.33 26.14 30.11
N HIS A 838 -21.48 25.65 29.63
CA HIS A 838 -22.26 26.35 28.60
C HIS A 838 -23.38 27.26 29.13
N GLN A 839 -24.01 26.96 30.26
CA GLN A 839 -25.06 27.80 30.86
C GLN A 839 -24.94 27.88 32.41
N THR A 840 -25.57 28.90 33.00
CA THR A 840 -25.40 29.42 34.37
C THR A 840 -25.06 28.40 35.48
N ALA A 841 -23.76 28.11 35.65
CA ALA A 841 -23.28 27.21 36.71
C ALA A 841 -21.83 27.51 37.12
N GLY A 842 -21.39 26.91 38.23
CA GLY A 842 -20.04 27.06 38.77
C GLY A 842 -19.33 25.71 38.94
N LEU A 843 -17.99 25.75 38.97
CA LEU A 843 -17.15 24.60 39.30
C LEU A 843 -17.05 24.46 40.83
N PHE A 844 -17.39 23.28 41.35
CA PHE A 844 -17.32 22.97 42.78
C PHE A 844 -16.30 21.86 43.04
N ILE A 845 -15.24 22.13 43.81
CA ILE A 845 -14.22 21.16 44.21
C ILE A 845 -14.19 21.06 45.75
N SER A 846 -14.08 19.84 46.30
CA SER A 846 -14.04 19.58 47.75
C SER A 846 -13.22 18.32 48.10
N GLY A 847 -12.16 18.47 48.90
CA GLY A 847 -11.35 17.36 49.42
C GLY A 847 -10.77 17.63 50.81
N SER A 848 -10.03 16.67 51.39
CA SER A 848 -9.67 16.70 52.81
C SER A 848 -8.18 16.89 53.16
N ASP A 849 -7.22 16.54 52.29
CA ASP A 849 -5.81 16.47 52.71
C ASP A 849 -4.83 17.14 51.74
N ASP A 850 -4.85 16.82 50.42
CA ASP A 850 -4.10 17.58 49.40
C ASP A 850 -4.87 17.64 48.06
N ILE A 851 -4.67 18.73 47.29
CA ILE A 851 -5.22 18.91 45.93
C ILE A 851 -4.10 19.43 45.04
N ASN A 852 -3.78 18.70 43.98
CA ASN A 852 -2.67 19.01 43.06
C ASN A 852 -3.22 19.56 41.74
N LEU A 853 -3.16 20.89 41.59
CA LEU A 853 -3.54 21.61 40.37
C LEU A 853 -2.28 22.03 39.62
N TYR A 854 -2.14 21.56 38.37
CA TYR A 854 -0.99 21.89 37.51
C TYR A 854 -1.37 22.80 36.33
N GLU A 855 -2.55 22.64 35.75
CA GLU A 855 -3.21 23.63 34.86
C GLU A 855 -4.71 23.29 34.81
N ILE A 856 -5.60 24.29 34.79
CA ILE A 856 -7.03 24.11 34.46
C ILE A 856 -7.44 25.28 33.57
N ILE A 857 -7.95 24.98 32.37
CA ILE A 857 -8.58 25.98 31.50
C ILE A 857 -10.09 25.89 31.69
N VAL A 858 -10.71 26.97 32.18
CA VAL A 858 -12.17 27.08 32.30
C VAL A 858 -12.69 28.05 31.23
N SER A 859 -13.60 27.58 30.37
CA SER A 859 -14.25 28.42 29.35
C SER A 859 -15.78 28.40 29.42
N GLY A 860 -16.41 29.48 28.98
CA GLY A 860 -17.88 29.66 28.98
C GLY A 860 -18.30 30.88 28.15
N SER A 861 -19.57 30.93 27.75
CA SER A 861 -20.07 31.97 26.83
C SER A 861 -20.40 33.30 27.52
N GLU A 862 -20.17 34.43 26.83
CA GLU A 862 -20.20 35.78 27.44
C GLU A 862 -21.60 36.28 27.89
N ASN A 863 -22.69 35.56 27.60
CA ASN A 863 -24.05 36.10 27.66
C ASN A 863 -24.92 35.69 28.86
N ASP A 864 -24.45 34.79 29.74
CA ASP A 864 -25.24 34.32 30.90
C ASP A 864 -24.55 34.55 32.25
N GLY A 865 -25.35 34.79 33.29
CA GLY A 865 -24.94 35.54 34.48
C GLY A 865 -24.07 34.79 35.50
N MET A 866 -23.03 35.49 35.99
CA MET A 866 -22.21 35.15 37.17
C MET A 866 -21.62 33.73 37.23
N VAL A 867 -20.37 33.59 36.76
CA VAL A 867 -19.49 32.46 37.14
C VAL A 867 -19.16 32.55 38.64
N THR A 868 -19.94 31.88 39.49
CA THR A 868 -19.69 31.79 40.93
C THR A 868 -18.81 30.58 41.27
N ASN A 869 -17.49 30.73 41.15
CA ASN A 869 -16.53 29.77 41.70
C ASN A 869 -16.56 29.84 43.24
N SER A 870 -17.04 28.78 43.90
CA SER A 870 -17.09 28.69 45.36
C SER A 870 -16.42 27.42 45.89
N VAL A 871 -15.09 27.51 46.07
CA VAL A 871 -14.30 26.49 46.75
C VAL A 871 -14.58 26.58 48.26
N ASN A 872 -15.25 25.58 48.83
CA ASN A 872 -15.56 25.54 50.26
C ASN A 872 -14.42 24.88 51.03
N HIS A 873 -13.66 25.67 51.79
CA HIS A 873 -12.50 25.21 52.54
C HIS A 873 -12.81 24.16 53.63
N TYR A 874 -12.13 23.02 53.55
CA TYR A 874 -11.45 22.41 54.70
C TYR A 874 -10.05 21.95 54.26
N SER A 875 -9.06 22.02 55.17
CA SER A 875 -7.66 21.63 54.96
C SER A 875 -6.80 22.48 53.99
N LYS A 876 -5.56 22.03 53.75
CA LYS A 876 -4.44 22.81 53.21
C LYS A 876 -4.29 22.68 51.70
N PHE A 877 -3.69 23.71 51.10
CA PHE A 877 -3.10 23.59 49.76
C PHE A 877 -1.64 23.15 49.84
N GLY A 878 -1.31 22.09 49.10
CA GLY A 878 0.02 21.86 48.54
C GLY A 878 0.45 22.98 47.59
N LYS A 879 1.58 22.80 46.89
CA LYS A 879 2.14 23.85 46.02
C LYS A 879 1.22 24.14 44.84
N LEU A 880 0.63 25.34 44.80
CA LEU A 880 0.04 25.88 43.57
C LEU A 880 1.12 26.04 42.49
N GLY A 881 0.87 25.45 41.32
CA GLY A 881 1.52 25.82 40.06
C GLY A 881 1.18 27.25 39.64
N GLN A 882 1.72 27.70 38.50
CA GLN A 882 1.40 29.02 37.96
C GLN A 882 0.24 28.91 36.95
N SER A 883 -0.74 29.80 37.12
CA SER A 883 -2.01 29.94 36.38
C SER A 883 -3.24 29.23 36.99
N ILE A 884 -4.33 30.02 37.02
CA ILE A 884 -5.77 29.71 37.10
C ILE A 884 -6.44 30.87 36.33
#